data_AF-A0A2G6JIX3-F1
#
_entry.id   AF-A0A2G6JIX3-F1
#
_cell.length_a   1.000
_cell.length_b   1.000
_cell.length_c   1.000
_cell.angle_alpha   90.00
_cell.angle_beta   90.00
_cell.angle_gamma   90.00
#
_symmetry.space_group_name_H-M   'P 1'
#
loop_
_entity.id
_entity.type
_entity.pdbx_description
1 polymer ?
#
loop_
_entity_poly.entity_id
_entity_poly.type
_entity_poly.pdbx_seq_one_letter_code
_entity_poly.pdbx_strand_id
1 'polypeptide(L)'
;MTEADAQIGGEPSELPVASNPRHEFRCNVCGEASGSALSGLERGEDQPSCGQCGASLRVRSLVHALSLALFGRSMAIVDFPVGWPMKGHGLSEPGPHVDGLAARMDFSNSPPLPESVPGLLNRELEQAKPGSLDFLIVDDVLEQFAPPRQSAFNQAVGLLRPGAVLIFALPAEMREPEPGEGADRFRQKTENEEGPGDLPCNGAPGASLTMPEGVEAQIRRHLAAAGMQPPRLHKEAVPEFGIPSHHGSAQVWAARRPLASPQDPAEEGGDVFFDQHSRYASLGRILCELAEAEATVLDVGSGEGRLLERYVPGRQCSYLDPLLAADQGDRVLAGGFERLAREERRWDWLVSVDTLEHIPKGDRESFLQTLMARSRVGLIVSGPCEEDLAAREVDTQVNASYRAKTGRDYPWLAEHEEFGLPSRRWLLKEIEAAGFVTHVLGNGNADWLGFLLPYFVCYLDDPQHMPLLRGVNKLFNEQLYPFEHLPPHYRSIVVATRAPMDFSCLAQDASAELQAQAARAWREFQREFVSRLSLHADSLAQRPPRLDPNPFAKHGHIQDLERELAAVREELRSTQKWAEDERVRAEEEQARADKEQARADKEQTRADKEQARAEGEQARAEDERARVDRLEATLLVRLAQRLGLLPKL
;
A
#
# COMPACT_ATOMS: atom_id res chain seq x y z
N MET A 1 -8.27 -78.74 58.65
CA MET A 1 -7.56 -77.81 57.76
C MET A 1 -8.29 -77.85 56.43
N THR A 2 -8.99 -76.85 55.91
CA THR A 2 -9.42 -75.51 56.33
C THR A 2 -10.48 -75.18 55.26
N GLU A 3 -11.76 -75.14 55.63
CA GLU A 3 -12.81 -74.55 54.79
C GLU A 3 -13.07 -73.15 55.34
N ALA A 4 -12.77 -72.16 54.51
CA ALA A 4 -12.96 -70.73 54.67
C ALA A 4 -13.24 -70.24 53.24
N ASP A 5 -14.21 -69.40 52.90
CA ASP A 5 -15.06 -68.47 53.64
C ASP A 5 -16.31 -68.25 52.76
N ALA A 6 -17.51 -68.25 53.33
CA ALA A 6 -18.27 -67.08 53.78
C ALA A 6 -19.11 -66.41 52.68
N GLN A 7 -20.40 -66.40 52.98
CA GLN A 7 -21.54 -65.87 52.29
C GLN A 7 -21.75 -64.42 52.74
N ILE A 8 -21.79 -63.44 51.84
CA ILE A 8 -22.39 -62.12 52.13
C ILE A 8 -23.13 -61.65 50.88
N GLY A 9 -24.45 -61.56 50.99
CA GLY A 9 -25.31 -60.85 50.05
C GLY A 9 -25.26 -59.33 50.28
N GLY A 10 -25.40 -58.59 49.19
CA GLY A 10 -25.62 -57.16 49.17
C GLY A 10 -26.21 -56.78 47.82
N GLU A 11 -27.39 -56.17 47.82
CA GLU A 11 -28.05 -55.60 46.64
C GLU A 11 -27.09 -54.64 45.91
N PRO A 12 -27.10 -54.59 44.56
CA PRO A 12 -26.24 -53.67 43.83
C PRO A 12 -26.72 -52.24 44.08
N SER A 13 -25.94 -51.48 44.85
CA SER A 13 -26.12 -50.04 44.95
C SER A 13 -25.93 -49.43 43.56
N GLU A 14 -26.93 -48.69 43.09
CA GLU A 14 -26.81 -47.81 41.93
C GLU A 14 -25.61 -46.89 42.14
N LEU A 15 -24.53 -47.16 41.40
CA LEU A 15 -23.43 -46.23 41.23
C LEU A 15 -23.99 -44.97 40.54
N PRO A 16 -23.63 -43.76 40.99
CA PRO A 16 -24.06 -42.55 40.32
C PRO A 16 -23.54 -42.59 38.89
N VAL A 17 -24.47 -42.50 37.93
CA VAL A 17 -24.14 -42.31 36.51
C VAL A 17 -23.19 -41.12 36.44
N ALA A 18 -21.93 -41.37 36.08
CA ALA A 18 -20.94 -40.33 35.93
C ALA A 18 -21.51 -39.26 34.98
N SER A 19 -21.73 -38.06 35.50
CA SER A 19 -22.18 -36.92 34.71
C SER A 19 -21.19 -36.70 33.58
N ASN A 20 -21.63 -36.90 32.34
CA ASN A 20 -20.82 -36.64 31.15
C ASN A 20 -20.25 -35.21 31.25
N PRO A 21 -18.93 -35.00 31.14
CA PRO A 21 -18.34 -33.68 31.31
C PRO A 21 -18.94 -32.71 30.29
N ARG A 22 -19.58 -31.66 30.80
CA ARG A 22 -20.12 -30.56 29.98
C ARG A 22 -18.97 -29.61 29.66
N HIS A 23 -18.78 -29.31 28.38
CA HIS A 23 -17.84 -28.29 27.94
C HIS A 23 -18.56 -26.94 27.91
N GLU A 24 -18.08 -26.00 28.72
CA GLU A 24 -18.59 -24.62 28.75
C GLU A 24 -17.89 -23.80 27.67
N PHE A 25 -18.67 -23.01 26.94
CA PHE A 25 -18.18 -22.15 25.86
C PHE A 25 -19.05 -20.92 25.69
N ARG A 26 -18.50 -19.87 25.07
CA ARG A 26 -19.28 -18.70 24.63
C ARG A 26 -19.77 -18.94 23.22
N CYS A 27 -21.07 -18.86 22.95
CA CYS A 27 -21.55 -19.04 21.59
C CYS A 27 -21.08 -17.88 20.70
N ASN A 28 -20.33 -18.15 19.62
CA ASN A 28 -19.92 -17.11 18.67
C ASN A 28 -21.06 -16.59 17.77
N VAL A 29 -22.28 -17.13 17.91
CA VAL A 29 -23.45 -16.63 17.20
C VAL A 29 -24.19 -15.59 18.06
N CYS A 30 -24.65 -15.98 19.24
CA CYS A 30 -25.43 -15.09 20.11
C CYS A 30 -24.62 -14.38 21.20
N GLY A 31 -23.37 -14.78 21.44
CA GLY A 31 -22.50 -14.20 22.47
C GLY A 31 -22.71 -14.72 23.90
N GLU A 32 -23.77 -15.49 24.14
CA GLU A 32 -24.10 -16.02 25.47
C GLU A 32 -23.26 -17.24 25.86
N ALA A 33 -23.07 -17.42 27.16
CA ALA A 33 -22.47 -18.63 27.71
C ALA A 33 -23.40 -19.84 27.51
N SER A 34 -22.84 -20.95 27.05
CA SER A 34 -23.55 -22.20 26.83
C SER A 34 -22.70 -23.37 27.31
N GLY A 35 -23.32 -24.52 27.56
CA GLY A 35 -22.62 -25.74 27.97
C GLY A 35 -23.30 -26.98 27.43
N SER A 36 -22.54 -27.80 26.70
CA SER A 36 -23.03 -29.06 26.09
C SER A 36 -22.09 -30.21 26.40
N ALA A 37 -22.62 -31.44 26.48
CA ALA A 37 -21.77 -32.61 26.60
C ALA A 37 -20.86 -32.72 25.36
N LEU A 38 -19.57 -33.02 25.53
CA LEU A 38 -18.62 -33.23 24.42
C LEU A 38 -19.16 -34.22 23.39
N SER A 39 -19.75 -35.32 23.85
CA SER A 39 -20.39 -36.33 23.00
C SER A 39 -21.61 -35.82 22.21
N GLY A 40 -22.27 -34.74 22.67
CA GLY A 40 -23.37 -34.08 21.96
C GLY A 40 -22.88 -33.04 20.95
N LEU A 41 -21.73 -32.40 21.23
CA LEU A 41 -21.03 -31.52 20.29
C LEU A 41 -20.42 -32.32 19.12
N GLU A 42 -19.99 -33.56 19.36
CA GLU A 42 -19.33 -34.42 18.37
C GLU A 42 -20.29 -35.27 17.52
N ARG A 43 -21.51 -35.57 17.99
CA ARG A 43 -22.45 -36.50 17.31
C ARG A 43 -23.57 -35.82 16.53
N GLY A 44 -23.76 -34.51 16.69
CA GLY A 44 -24.88 -33.78 16.09
C GLY A 44 -24.43 -32.43 15.56
N GLU A 45 -23.65 -32.43 14.47
CA GLU A 45 -23.12 -31.19 13.85
C GLU A 45 -24.21 -30.17 13.56
N ASP A 46 -25.38 -30.67 13.12
CA ASP A 46 -26.57 -29.90 12.78
C ASP A 46 -27.59 -29.84 13.92
N GLN A 47 -27.33 -30.55 15.02
CA GLN A 47 -28.19 -30.48 16.20
C GLN A 47 -27.91 -29.20 16.99
N PRO A 48 -28.96 -28.55 17.52
CA PRO A 48 -28.80 -27.41 18.41
C PRO A 48 -27.93 -27.76 19.63
N SER A 49 -26.79 -27.08 19.76
CA SER A 49 -25.86 -27.30 20.87
C SER A 49 -25.60 -26.04 21.70
N CYS A 50 -26.08 -24.87 21.25
CA CYS A 50 -26.22 -23.68 22.08
C CYS A 50 -27.59 -23.69 22.78
N GLY A 51 -27.59 -23.61 24.11
CA GLY A 51 -28.83 -23.62 24.91
C GLY A 51 -29.71 -22.37 24.75
N GLN A 52 -29.18 -21.28 24.18
CA GLN A 52 -29.88 -20.01 24.05
C GLN A 52 -30.43 -19.76 22.65
N CYS A 53 -29.56 -19.71 21.64
CA CYS A 53 -29.96 -19.41 20.27
C CYS A 53 -30.15 -20.66 19.40
N GLY A 54 -29.86 -21.85 19.93
CA GLY A 54 -29.97 -23.10 19.18
C GLY A 54 -28.92 -23.29 18.10
N ALA A 55 -27.89 -22.43 17.99
CA ALA A 55 -26.82 -22.59 17.00
C ALA A 55 -26.18 -23.99 17.10
N SER A 56 -26.06 -24.64 15.95
CA SER A 56 -25.39 -25.94 15.81
C SER A 56 -23.87 -25.79 15.78
N LEU A 57 -23.12 -26.90 15.77
CA LEU A 57 -21.67 -26.84 15.61
C LEU A 57 -21.32 -26.28 14.22
N ARG A 58 -22.00 -26.74 13.16
CA ARG A 58 -21.79 -26.26 11.79
C ARG A 58 -21.93 -24.75 11.66
N VAL A 59 -22.99 -24.19 12.23
CA VAL A 59 -23.23 -22.74 12.21
C VAL A 59 -22.12 -21.98 12.94
N ARG A 60 -21.66 -22.48 14.09
CA ARG A 60 -20.53 -21.86 14.81
C ARG A 60 -19.23 -21.94 14.03
N SER A 61 -18.98 -23.05 13.33
CA SER A 61 -17.82 -23.22 12.45
C SER A 61 -17.87 -22.27 11.23
N LEU A 62 -19.04 -22.06 10.64
CA LEU A 62 -19.24 -21.06 9.57
C LEU A 62 -18.92 -19.64 10.06
N VAL A 63 -19.42 -19.27 11.23
CA VAL A 63 -19.15 -17.94 11.83
C VAL A 63 -17.68 -17.79 12.22
N HIS A 64 -17.03 -18.87 12.68
CA HIS A 64 -15.59 -18.88 12.91
C HIS A 64 -14.81 -18.61 11.63
N ALA A 65 -15.10 -19.34 10.55
CA ALA A 65 -14.45 -19.15 9.26
C ALA A 65 -14.68 -17.74 8.71
N LEU A 66 -15.92 -17.23 8.80
CA LEU A 66 -16.28 -15.89 8.39
C LEU A 66 -15.50 -14.82 9.18
N SER A 67 -15.51 -14.90 10.51
CA SER A 67 -14.83 -13.90 11.36
C SER A 67 -13.32 -13.87 11.13
N LEU A 68 -12.68 -15.04 10.98
CA LEU A 68 -11.28 -15.11 10.58
C LEU A 68 -11.04 -14.46 9.21
N ALA A 69 -11.91 -14.71 8.24
CA ALA A 69 -11.73 -14.21 6.89
C ALA A 69 -11.96 -12.69 6.78
N LEU A 70 -12.86 -12.13 7.59
CA LEU A 70 -13.17 -10.70 7.57
C LEU A 70 -12.25 -9.88 8.49
N PHE A 71 -11.90 -10.41 9.67
CA PHE A 71 -11.26 -9.63 10.74
C PHE A 71 -9.90 -10.20 11.19
N GLY A 72 -9.44 -11.31 10.61
CA GLY A 72 -8.17 -11.95 10.97
C GLY A 72 -8.17 -12.67 12.33
N ARG A 73 -9.28 -12.64 13.07
CA ARG A 73 -9.45 -13.30 14.37
C ARG A 73 -10.86 -13.86 14.51
N SER A 74 -11.01 -14.94 15.27
CA SER A 74 -12.34 -15.49 15.52
C SER A 74 -13.10 -14.65 16.54
N MET A 75 -14.35 -14.31 16.23
CA MET A 75 -15.17 -13.41 17.04
C MET A 75 -16.62 -13.88 17.09
N ALA A 76 -17.36 -13.46 18.13
CA ALA A 76 -18.80 -13.61 18.14
C ALA A 76 -19.48 -12.54 17.27
N ILE A 77 -20.60 -12.86 16.62
CA ILE A 77 -21.35 -11.91 15.77
C ILE A 77 -21.74 -10.65 16.57
N VAL A 78 -22.10 -10.80 17.84
CA VAL A 78 -22.44 -9.65 18.70
C VAL A 78 -21.28 -8.69 18.95
N ASP A 79 -20.04 -9.12 18.68
CA ASP A 79 -18.84 -8.29 18.79
C ASP A 79 -18.39 -7.75 17.43
N PHE A 80 -19.12 -8.07 16.35
CA PHE A 80 -18.79 -7.53 15.03
C PHE A 80 -18.97 -5.99 15.03
N PRO A 81 -18.03 -5.24 14.43
CA PRO A 81 -18.12 -3.79 14.34
C PRO A 81 -19.44 -3.36 13.69
N VAL A 82 -20.12 -2.39 14.30
CA VAL A 82 -21.37 -1.84 13.78
C VAL A 82 -21.06 -0.74 12.77
N GLY A 83 -21.81 -0.69 11.66
CA GLY A 83 -21.65 0.35 10.64
C GLY A 83 -20.50 0.10 9.65
N TRP A 84 -19.90 -1.08 9.68
CA TRP A 84 -18.88 -1.48 8.70
C TRP A 84 -19.55 -1.67 7.33
N PRO A 85 -19.06 -1.02 6.25
CA PRO A 85 -19.72 -1.00 4.94
C PRO A 85 -19.46 -2.28 4.12
N MET A 86 -19.68 -3.45 4.72
CA MET A 86 -19.54 -4.75 4.05
C MET A 86 -20.90 -5.32 3.73
N LYS A 87 -21.08 -5.73 2.48
CA LYS A 87 -22.31 -6.32 1.97
C LYS A 87 -22.20 -7.84 1.84
N GLY A 88 -22.92 -8.57 2.67
CA GLY A 88 -22.95 -10.02 2.66
C GLY A 88 -24.24 -10.62 2.13
N HIS A 89 -24.15 -11.85 1.63
CA HIS A 89 -25.33 -12.67 1.36
C HIS A 89 -25.16 -14.10 1.88
N GLY A 90 -26.26 -14.70 2.34
CA GLY A 90 -26.32 -16.11 2.72
C GLY A 90 -27.20 -16.92 1.75
N LEU A 91 -26.72 -18.09 1.38
CA LEU A 91 -27.46 -19.19 0.77
C LEU A 91 -27.53 -20.30 1.83
N SER A 92 -28.37 -20.09 2.84
CA SER A 92 -28.45 -20.96 4.02
C SER A 92 -29.85 -20.99 4.59
N GLU A 93 -30.17 -22.04 5.34
CA GLU A 93 -31.41 -22.11 6.12
C GLU A 93 -31.50 -20.91 7.09
N PRO A 94 -32.70 -20.32 7.26
CA PRO A 94 -32.91 -19.28 8.26
C PRO A 94 -32.49 -19.75 9.66
N GLY A 95 -31.78 -18.91 10.40
CA GLY A 95 -31.26 -19.29 11.70
C GLY A 95 -30.60 -18.14 12.45
N PRO A 96 -30.06 -18.41 13.66
CA PRO A 96 -29.56 -17.36 14.54
C PRO A 96 -28.35 -16.61 13.97
N HIS A 97 -27.57 -17.21 13.07
CA HIS A 97 -26.47 -16.53 12.38
C HIS A 97 -26.99 -15.52 11.34
N VAL A 98 -28.09 -15.84 10.64
CA VAL A 98 -28.71 -14.92 9.67
C VAL A 98 -29.20 -13.67 10.38
N ASP A 99 -29.98 -13.84 11.45
CA ASP A 99 -30.54 -12.73 12.22
C ASP A 99 -29.43 -11.89 12.89
N GLY A 100 -28.43 -12.56 13.45
CA GLY A 100 -27.29 -11.90 14.07
C GLY A 100 -26.49 -11.05 13.07
N LEU A 101 -26.22 -11.58 11.88
CA LEU A 101 -25.47 -10.86 10.84
C LEU A 101 -26.28 -9.68 10.31
N ALA A 102 -27.57 -9.86 10.00
CA ALA A 102 -28.44 -8.79 9.53
C ALA A 102 -28.61 -7.65 10.57
N ALA A 103 -28.50 -7.95 11.86
CA ALA A 103 -28.52 -6.94 12.92
C ALA A 103 -27.22 -6.13 13.03
N ARG A 104 -26.12 -6.57 12.40
CA ARG A 104 -24.78 -5.98 12.58
C ARG A 104 -24.20 -5.35 11.30
N MET A 105 -24.62 -5.81 10.13
CA MET A 105 -24.11 -5.37 8.83
C MET A 105 -25.18 -5.49 7.74
N ASP A 106 -24.88 -4.99 6.54
CA ASP A 106 -25.72 -5.17 5.35
C ASP A 106 -25.66 -6.64 4.91
N PHE A 107 -26.48 -7.47 5.54
CA PHE A 107 -26.57 -8.90 5.26
C PHE A 107 -28.00 -9.29 4.88
N SER A 108 -28.11 -10.06 3.80
CA SER A 108 -29.35 -10.66 3.33
C SER A 108 -29.17 -12.17 3.21
N ASN A 109 -30.26 -12.93 3.33
CA ASN A 109 -30.20 -14.39 3.20
C ASN A 109 -31.33 -14.89 2.33
N SER A 110 -30.98 -15.76 1.40
CA SER A 110 -31.91 -16.52 0.57
C SER A 110 -31.90 -17.97 1.04
N PRO A 111 -33.04 -18.54 1.44
CA PRO A 111 -33.14 -19.96 1.75
C PRO A 111 -32.80 -20.83 0.52
N PRO A 112 -32.30 -22.06 0.72
CA PRO A 112 -32.08 -23.03 -0.35
C PRO A 112 -33.33 -23.22 -1.22
N LEU A 113 -33.13 -23.37 -2.53
CA LEU A 113 -34.21 -23.67 -3.46
C LEU A 113 -34.56 -25.18 -3.44
N PRO A 114 -35.79 -25.58 -3.78
CA PRO A 114 -36.13 -26.98 -3.98
C PRO A 114 -35.30 -27.60 -5.12
N GLU A 115 -34.92 -28.88 -4.98
CA GLU A 115 -34.06 -29.66 -5.92
C GLU A 115 -34.44 -29.54 -7.42
N SER A 116 -35.69 -29.18 -7.72
CA SER A 116 -36.22 -29.03 -9.08
C SER A 116 -35.74 -27.78 -9.86
N VAL A 117 -35.00 -26.85 -9.24
CA VAL A 117 -34.56 -25.60 -9.89
C VAL A 117 -33.07 -25.67 -10.25
N PRO A 118 -32.68 -25.63 -11.55
CA PRO A 118 -31.28 -25.66 -11.93
C PRO A 118 -30.61 -24.29 -11.70
N GLY A 119 -29.64 -24.23 -10.79
CA GLY A 119 -28.80 -23.04 -10.58
C GLY A 119 -28.58 -22.71 -9.11
N LEU A 120 -27.42 -22.11 -8.78
CA LEU A 120 -27.08 -21.70 -7.40
C LEU A 120 -27.88 -20.47 -6.98
N LEU A 121 -28.32 -19.68 -7.95
CA LEU A 121 -28.94 -18.38 -7.76
C LEU A 121 -30.46 -18.54 -7.76
N ASN A 122 -31.11 -18.08 -6.70
CA ASN A 122 -32.54 -17.80 -6.74
C ASN A 122 -32.81 -16.56 -7.61
N ARG A 123 -34.09 -16.31 -7.97
CA ARG A 123 -34.48 -15.14 -8.77
C ARG A 123 -34.00 -13.80 -8.20
N GLU A 124 -33.79 -13.71 -6.88
CA GLU A 124 -33.28 -12.50 -6.22
C GLU A 124 -31.77 -12.32 -6.45
N LEU A 125 -30.99 -13.40 -6.39
CA LEU A 125 -29.56 -13.40 -6.69
C LEU A 125 -29.24 -13.35 -8.19
N GLU A 126 -30.11 -13.85 -9.06
CA GLU A 126 -30.03 -13.63 -10.51
C GLU A 126 -30.16 -12.15 -10.88
N GLN A 127 -30.87 -11.38 -10.06
CA GLN A 127 -31.00 -9.92 -10.19
C GLN A 127 -29.89 -9.15 -9.46
N ALA A 128 -29.11 -9.82 -8.61
CA ALA A 128 -27.99 -9.19 -7.92
C ALA A 128 -26.89 -8.82 -8.93
N LYS A 129 -26.37 -7.61 -8.81
CA LYS A 129 -25.30 -7.13 -9.69
C LYS A 129 -24.06 -8.02 -9.50
N PRO A 130 -23.45 -8.58 -10.56
CA PRO A 130 -22.19 -9.30 -10.46
C PRO A 130 -21.11 -8.48 -9.76
N GLY A 131 -20.29 -9.12 -8.94
CA GLY A 131 -19.22 -8.47 -8.18
C GLY A 131 -19.69 -7.42 -7.17
N SER A 132 -20.85 -7.62 -6.55
CA SER A 132 -21.42 -6.68 -5.57
C SER A 132 -21.31 -7.11 -4.11
N LEU A 133 -20.92 -8.36 -3.85
CA LEU A 133 -20.84 -8.91 -2.50
C LEU A 133 -19.40 -8.93 -1.97
N ASP A 134 -19.27 -8.62 -0.69
CA ASP A 134 -18.05 -8.70 0.12
C ASP A 134 -17.77 -10.09 0.69
N PHE A 135 -18.85 -10.81 0.96
CA PHE A 135 -18.77 -12.21 1.32
C PHE A 135 -20.07 -12.93 0.96
N LEU A 136 -19.94 -14.22 0.69
CA LEU A 136 -21.05 -15.13 0.41
C LEU A 136 -20.91 -16.35 1.31
N ILE A 137 -21.97 -16.69 2.04
CA ILE A 137 -22.05 -17.91 2.85
C ILE A 137 -22.93 -18.91 2.08
N VAL A 138 -22.44 -20.12 1.84
CA VAL A 138 -23.19 -21.18 1.15
C VAL A 138 -23.20 -22.45 2.01
N ASP A 139 -24.36 -22.80 2.57
CA ASP A 139 -24.53 -23.91 3.51
C ASP A 139 -25.62 -24.86 2.99
N ASP A 140 -25.34 -26.16 2.89
CA ASP A 140 -26.24 -27.23 2.38
C ASP A 140 -26.80 -27.04 0.95
N VAL A 141 -26.27 -26.10 0.18
CA VAL A 141 -26.75 -25.83 -1.19
C VAL A 141 -25.89 -26.53 -2.25
N LEU A 142 -24.57 -26.56 -2.08
CA LEU A 142 -23.65 -27.07 -3.12
C LEU A 142 -23.77 -28.58 -3.34
N GLU A 143 -24.20 -29.34 -2.34
CA GLU A 143 -24.39 -30.79 -2.43
C GLU A 143 -25.54 -31.21 -3.35
N GLN A 144 -26.54 -30.33 -3.52
CA GLN A 144 -27.71 -30.56 -4.37
C GLN A 144 -27.36 -30.50 -5.88
N PHE A 145 -26.17 -29.98 -6.22
CA PHE A 145 -25.72 -29.92 -7.61
C PHE A 145 -25.16 -31.25 -8.06
N ALA A 146 -25.71 -31.76 -9.18
CA ALA A 146 -25.11 -32.87 -9.88
C ALA A 146 -23.68 -32.52 -10.34
N PRO A 147 -22.71 -33.44 -10.19
CA PRO A 147 -21.37 -33.22 -10.71
C PRO A 147 -21.37 -33.14 -12.25
N PRO A 148 -20.50 -32.30 -12.86
CA PRO A 148 -19.50 -31.46 -12.23
C PRO A 148 -20.04 -30.15 -11.64
N ARG A 149 -19.71 -29.85 -10.38
CA ARG A 149 -20.22 -28.68 -9.64
C ARG A 149 -19.54 -27.35 -10.01
N GLN A 150 -18.70 -27.34 -11.04
CA GLN A 150 -17.98 -26.16 -11.52
C GLN A 150 -18.91 -24.97 -11.79
N SER A 151 -20.11 -25.22 -12.33
CA SER A 151 -21.08 -24.16 -12.62
C SER A 151 -21.55 -23.43 -11.36
N ALA A 152 -21.75 -24.14 -10.26
CA ALA A 152 -22.15 -23.55 -8.98
C ALA A 152 -21.02 -22.68 -8.42
N PHE A 153 -19.77 -23.16 -8.43
CA PHE A 153 -18.61 -22.35 -8.05
C PHE A 153 -18.45 -21.11 -8.92
N ASN A 154 -18.62 -21.21 -10.24
CA ASN A 154 -18.53 -20.05 -11.14
C ASN A 154 -19.60 -19.00 -10.82
N GLN A 155 -20.83 -19.43 -10.51
CA GLN A 155 -21.93 -18.52 -10.12
C GLN A 155 -21.64 -17.83 -8.78
N ALA A 156 -21.21 -18.60 -7.76
CA ALA A 156 -20.83 -18.06 -6.46
C ALA A 156 -19.74 -16.98 -6.59
N VAL A 157 -18.69 -17.27 -7.35
CA VAL A 157 -17.57 -16.33 -7.57
C VAL A 157 -18.00 -15.11 -8.38
N GLY A 158 -18.93 -15.27 -9.32
CA GLY A 158 -19.48 -14.17 -10.12
C GLY A 158 -20.15 -13.08 -9.28
N LEU A 159 -20.73 -13.42 -8.13
CA LEU A 159 -21.38 -12.46 -7.21
C LEU A 159 -20.38 -11.67 -6.36
N LEU A 160 -19.23 -12.27 -6.06
CA LEU A 160 -18.23 -11.73 -5.14
C LEU A 160 -17.39 -10.64 -5.80
N ARG A 161 -17.18 -9.49 -5.17
CA ARG A 161 -16.23 -8.49 -5.67
C ARG A 161 -14.78 -8.98 -5.51
N PRO A 162 -13.80 -8.42 -6.22
CA PRO A 162 -12.41 -8.81 -6.00
C PRO A 162 -11.98 -8.54 -4.55
N GLY A 163 -11.24 -9.47 -3.93
CA GLY A 163 -10.88 -9.44 -2.51
C GLY A 163 -11.93 -10.02 -1.56
N ALA A 164 -13.17 -10.23 -2.03
CA ALA A 164 -14.27 -10.79 -1.24
C ALA A 164 -14.08 -12.28 -0.93
N VAL A 165 -14.86 -12.81 0.02
CA VAL A 165 -14.68 -14.18 0.52
C VAL A 165 -15.90 -15.05 0.31
N LEU A 166 -15.69 -16.28 -0.18
CA LEU A 166 -16.67 -17.35 -0.18
C LEU A 166 -16.45 -18.24 1.06
N ILE A 167 -17.48 -18.39 1.90
CA ILE A 167 -17.52 -19.37 3.00
C ILE A 167 -18.53 -20.43 2.64
N PHE A 168 -18.17 -21.71 2.73
CA PHE A 168 -19.09 -22.79 2.36
C PHE A 168 -18.85 -24.09 3.13
N ALA A 169 -19.91 -24.88 3.29
CA ALA A 169 -19.84 -26.22 3.90
C ALA A 169 -20.11 -27.30 2.85
N LEU A 170 -19.37 -28.43 2.92
CA LEU A 170 -19.57 -29.61 2.06
C LEU A 170 -19.40 -30.93 2.81
N PRO A 171 -20.15 -31.99 2.47
CA PRO A 171 -19.93 -33.31 3.01
C PRO A 171 -18.52 -33.86 2.70
N ALA A 172 -17.89 -34.53 3.67
CA ALA A 172 -16.54 -35.09 3.56
C ALA A 172 -16.40 -36.23 2.51
N GLU A 173 -17.51 -36.91 2.21
CA GLU A 173 -17.56 -38.08 1.32
C GLU A 173 -17.89 -37.70 -0.14
N MET A 174 -18.08 -36.41 -0.41
CA MET A 174 -18.56 -35.94 -1.71
C MET A 174 -17.51 -36.14 -2.81
N ARG A 175 -17.89 -36.78 -3.92
CA ARG A 175 -16.98 -37.12 -5.04
C ARG A 175 -17.42 -36.50 -6.37
N GLU A 176 -16.44 -36.16 -7.20
CA GLU A 176 -16.59 -35.76 -8.61
C GLU A 176 -16.13 -36.88 -9.56
N PRO A 177 -16.67 -36.96 -10.80
CA PRO A 177 -16.20 -37.86 -11.84
C PRO A 177 -14.76 -37.55 -12.22
N GLU A 178 -13.92 -38.58 -12.33
CA GLU A 178 -12.54 -38.39 -12.77
C GLU A 178 -12.45 -38.01 -14.26
N PRO A 179 -11.37 -37.33 -14.70
CA PRO A 179 -11.18 -36.99 -16.11
C PRO A 179 -11.26 -38.23 -17.01
N GLY A 180 -12.25 -38.24 -17.91
CA GLY A 180 -12.53 -39.37 -18.81
C GLY A 180 -13.56 -40.39 -18.30
N GLU A 181 -14.07 -40.25 -17.07
CA GLU A 181 -15.11 -41.14 -16.52
C GLU A 181 -16.49 -40.90 -17.17
N GLY A 182 -16.74 -39.71 -17.73
CA GLY A 182 -17.97 -39.36 -18.45
C GLY A 182 -19.17 -39.18 -17.50
N ALA A 183 -19.82 -38.02 -17.54
CA ALA A 183 -20.87 -37.66 -16.58
C ALA A 183 -22.02 -38.69 -16.50
N ASP A 184 -22.50 -39.19 -17.64
CA ASP A 184 -23.57 -40.20 -17.69
C ASP A 184 -23.15 -41.55 -17.10
N ARG A 185 -21.88 -41.92 -17.26
CA ARG A 185 -21.35 -43.21 -16.78
C ARG A 185 -21.06 -43.17 -15.28
N PHE A 186 -20.62 -42.02 -14.76
CA PHE A 186 -20.50 -41.78 -13.32
C PHE A 186 -21.87 -41.75 -12.63
N ARG A 187 -22.86 -41.09 -13.27
CA ARG A 187 -24.25 -41.05 -12.79
C ARG A 187 -24.88 -42.44 -12.74
N GLN A 188 -24.73 -43.24 -13.79
CA GLN A 188 -25.20 -44.64 -13.78
C GLN A 188 -24.50 -45.53 -12.75
N LYS A 189 -23.26 -45.21 -12.36
CA LYS A 189 -22.50 -46.00 -11.37
C LYS A 189 -22.94 -45.68 -9.95
N THR A 190 -23.15 -44.39 -9.67
CA THR A 190 -23.67 -43.89 -8.38
C THR A 190 -25.13 -44.30 -8.19
N GLU A 191 -25.99 -44.17 -9.21
CA GLU A 191 -27.40 -44.61 -9.17
C GLU A 191 -27.56 -46.14 -9.04
N ASN A 192 -26.60 -46.95 -9.50
CA ASN A 192 -26.62 -48.41 -9.31
C ASN A 192 -26.02 -48.87 -7.96
N GLU A 193 -25.18 -48.04 -7.33
CA GLU A 193 -24.67 -48.26 -5.97
C GLU A 193 -25.70 -47.81 -4.91
N GLU A 194 -26.56 -46.84 -5.24
CA GLU A 194 -27.71 -46.37 -4.45
C GLU A 194 -29.02 -47.09 -4.85
N GLY A 195 -29.11 -48.41 -4.65
CA GLY A 195 -30.41 -49.08 -4.58
C GLY A 195 -31.20 -48.63 -3.33
N PRO A 196 -32.55 -48.68 -3.31
CA PRO A 196 -33.34 -48.27 -2.15
C PRO A 196 -33.17 -49.30 -1.03
N GLY A 197 -32.20 -49.05 -0.17
CA GLY A 197 -31.94 -49.83 1.02
C GLY A 197 -31.15 -48.98 1.97
N ASP A 198 -31.69 -48.82 3.19
CA ASP A 198 -31.01 -48.24 4.33
C ASP A 198 -29.52 -48.62 4.32
N LEU A 199 -28.66 -47.68 3.93
CA LEU A 199 -27.24 -47.79 4.19
C LEU A 199 -27.11 -47.71 5.72
N PRO A 200 -26.67 -48.78 6.40
CA PRO A 200 -26.49 -48.69 7.84
C PRO A 200 -25.38 -47.68 8.07
N CYS A 201 -25.68 -46.62 8.82
CA CYS A 201 -24.69 -45.84 9.54
C CYS A 201 -23.93 -46.79 10.49
N ASN A 202 -23.01 -47.58 9.97
CA ASN A 202 -21.99 -48.29 10.73
C ASN A 202 -20.80 -47.36 10.93
N GLY A 203 -21.07 -46.13 11.35
CA GLY A 203 -20.08 -45.30 12.03
C GLY A 203 -20.07 -45.73 13.48
N ALA A 204 -19.08 -46.53 13.88
CA ALA A 204 -18.79 -46.65 15.30
C ALA A 204 -18.60 -45.22 15.87
N PRO A 205 -19.19 -44.89 17.04
CA PRO A 205 -19.14 -43.54 17.59
C PRO A 205 -17.68 -43.15 17.85
N GLY A 206 -17.18 -42.17 17.09
CA GLY A 206 -15.79 -41.67 17.19
C GLY A 206 -14.88 -41.92 15.98
N ALA A 207 -15.38 -42.49 14.87
CA ALA A 207 -14.59 -42.55 13.64
C ALA A 207 -14.54 -41.17 12.97
N SER A 208 -13.38 -40.51 13.04
CA SER A 208 -13.07 -39.29 12.29
C SER A 208 -13.17 -39.58 10.79
N LEU A 209 -14.17 -39.01 10.11
CA LEU A 209 -14.27 -39.06 8.65
C LEU A 209 -13.22 -38.10 8.08
N THR A 210 -12.03 -38.63 7.81
CA THR A 210 -11.00 -37.89 7.08
C THR A 210 -11.38 -37.82 5.62
N MET A 211 -11.55 -36.61 5.10
CA MET A 211 -11.78 -36.38 3.67
C MET A 211 -10.69 -37.07 2.83
N PRO A 212 -11.05 -37.89 1.84
CA PRO A 212 -10.07 -38.49 0.94
C PRO A 212 -9.26 -37.40 0.22
N GLU A 213 -7.95 -37.59 0.05
CA GLU A 213 -7.05 -36.63 -0.63
C GLU A 213 -7.58 -36.21 -2.03
N GLY A 214 -8.31 -37.09 -2.71
CA GLY A 214 -8.93 -36.82 -4.01
C GLY A 214 -10.03 -35.75 -3.97
N VAL A 215 -10.83 -35.68 -2.90
CA VAL A 215 -11.95 -34.73 -2.77
C VAL A 215 -11.44 -33.31 -2.50
N GLU A 216 -10.47 -33.18 -1.59
CA GLU A 216 -9.81 -31.90 -1.33
C GLU A 216 -9.14 -31.35 -2.60
N ALA A 217 -8.44 -32.21 -3.36
CA ALA A 217 -7.84 -31.83 -4.63
C ALA A 217 -8.88 -31.41 -5.68
N GLN A 218 -10.07 -32.03 -5.70
CA GLN A 218 -11.17 -31.65 -6.58
C GLN A 218 -11.76 -30.27 -6.23
N ILE A 219 -12.03 -29.99 -4.95
CA ILE A 219 -12.52 -28.67 -4.50
C ILE A 219 -11.51 -27.56 -4.83
N ARG A 220 -10.22 -27.81 -4.57
CA ARG A 220 -9.14 -26.88 -4.93
C ARG A 220 -9.10 -26.62 -6.43
N ARG A 221 -9.27 -27.65 -7.27
CA ARG A 221 -9.34 -27.49 -8.74
C ARG A 221 -10.54 -26.66 -9.17
N HIS A 222 -11.73 -26.90 -8.61
CA HIS A 222 -12.94 -26.16 -8.97
C HIS A 222 -12.84 -24.67 -8.64
N LEU A 223 -12.36 -24.35 -7.44
CA LEU A 223 -12.16 -22.97 -7.01
C LEU A 223 -11.04 -22.27 -7.78
N ALA A 224 -9.94 -22.96 -8.08
CA ALA A 224 -8.90 -22.43 -8.94
C ALA A 224 -9.44 -22.14 -10.37
N ALA A 225 -10.22 -23.06 -10.94
CA ALA A 225 -10.86 -22.86 -12.24
C ALA A 225 -11.89 -21.73 -12.24
N ALA A 226 -12.55 -21.47 -11.10
CA ALA A 226 -13.44 -20.33 -10.89
C ALA A 226 -12.69 -19.01 -10.62
N GLY A 227 -11.35 -19.03 -10.51
CA GLY A 227 -10.53 -17.84 -10.30
C GLY A 227 -10.38 -17.42 -8.84
N MET A 228 -10.52 -18.34 -7.88
CA MET A 228 -10.33 -18.09 -6.45
C MET A 228 -8.90 -18.42 -5.99
N GLN A 229 -8.43 -17.80 -4.92
CA GLN A 229 -7.21 -18.22 -4.21
C GLN A 229 -7.38 -19.63 -3.64
N PRO A 230 -6.29 -20.35 -3.36
CA PRO A 230 -6.36 -21.67 -2.75
C PRO A 230 -7.23 -21.66 -1.50
N PRO A 231 -8.28 -22.51 -1.42
CA PRO A 231 -9.17 -22.51 -0.28
C PRO A 231 -8.47 -23.00 0.99
N ARG A 232 -8.89 -22.47 2.13
CA ARG A 232 -8.57 -22.97 3.46
C ARG A 232 -9.71 -23.85 3.96
N LEU A 233 -9.36 -25.07 4.35
CA LEU A 233 -10.24 -25.95 5.11
C LEU A 233 -10.03 -25.65 6.60
N HIS A 234 -11.09 -25.26 7.30
CA HIS A 234 -11.02 -24.97 8.73
C HIS A 234 -11.16 -26.26 9.54
N LYS A 235 -10.07 -26.70 10.17
CA LYS A 235 -9.95 -27.94 10.97
C LYS A 235 -9.58 -27.68 12.43
N GLU A 236 -9.27 -26.43 12.76
CA GLU A 236 -8.83 -26.00 14.07
C GLU A 236 -9.93 -26.14 15.13
N ALA A 237 -9.54 -26.61 16.32
CA ALA A 237 -10.39 -26.52 17.50
C ALA A 237 -10.46 -25.07 17.98
N VAL A 238 -11.67 -24.62 18.32
CA VAL A 238 -11.94 -23.34 18.97
C VAL A 238 -12.80 -23.60 20.21
N PRO A 239 -12.21 -24.14 21.29
CA PRO A 239 -12.96 -24.58 22.47
C PRO A 239 -13.72 -23.44 23.15
N GLU A 240 -13.20 -22.22 23.06
CA GLU A 240 -13.85 -20.99 23.55
C GLU A 240 -15.21 -20.75 22.92
N PHE A 241 -15.42 -21.22 21.68
CA PHE A 241 -16.68 -21.13 20.94
C PHE A 241 -17.41 -22.47 20.80
N GLY A 242 -16.97 -23.51 21.52
CA GLY A 242 -17.60 -24.82 21.50
C GLY A 242 -17.46 -25.50 20.15
N ILE A 243 -16.30 -25.31 19.49
CA ILE A 243 -15.90 -25.97 18.25
C ILE A 243 -14.78 -26.95 18.60
N PRO A 244 -15.05 -28.27 18.70
CA PRO A 244 -14.04 -29.26 19.01
C PRO A 244 -13.14 -29.53 17.81
N SER A 245 -12.02 -30.24 18.03
CA SER A 245 -11.06 -30.62 16.98
C SER A 245 -11.55 -31.77 16.08
N HIS A 246 -12.81 -32.15 16.19
CA HIS A 246 -13.35 -33.35 15.56
C HIS A 246 -14.12 -33.01 14.30
N HIS A 247 -13.77 -33.69 13.21
CA HIS A 247 -14.43 -33.66 11.92
C HIS A 247 -15.76 -34.41 12.02
N GLY A 248 -16.90 -33.75 11.88
CA GLY A 248 -18.08 -34.47 11.43
C GLY A 248 -18.25 -34.36 9.92
N SER A 249 -19.44 -34.75 9.49
CA SER A 249 -19.87 -34.86 8.10
C SER A 249 -19.62 -33.62 7.25
N ALA A 250 -19.85 -32.42 7.76
CA ALA A 250 -19.78 -31.18 6.98
C ALA A 250 -18.49 -30.39 7.24
N GLN A 251 -17.67 -30.26 6.21
CA GLN A 251 -16.38 -29.59 6.24
C GLN A 251 -16.52 -28.13 5.80
N VAL A 252 -16.07 -27.18 6.64
CA VAL A 252 -16.19 -25.74 6.37
C VAL A 252 -14.94 -25.20 5.70
N TRP A 253 -15.15 -24.48 4.61
CA TRP A 253 -14.13 -23.92 3.75
C TRP A 253 -14.27 -22.40 3.65
N ALA A 254 -13.14 -21.74 3.46
CA ALA A 254 -13.06 -20.34 3.08
C ALA A 254 -12.15 -20.18 1.87
N ALA A 255 -12.60 -19.45 0.85
CA ALA A 255 -11.82 -19.11 -0.32
C ALA A 255 -11.94 -17.61 -0.59
N ARG A 256 -10.81 -16.94 -0.78
CA ARG A 256 -10.81 -15.52 -1.13
C ARG A 256 -10.77 -15.36 -2.64
N ARG A 257 -11.66 -14.55 -3.20
CA ARG A 257 -11.50 -14.06 -4.55
C ARG A 257 -10.26 -13.18 -4.53
N PRO A 258 -9.23 -13.45 -5.36
CA PRO A 258 -8.08 -12.58 -5.45
C PRO A 258 -8.56 -11.14 -5.49
N LEU A 259 -7.87 -10.25 -4.78
CA LEU A 259 -7.92 -8.85 -5.17
C LEU A 259 -7.76 -8.85 -6.68
N ALA A 260 -8.55 -8.04 -7.37
CA ALA A 260 -8.30 -7.88 -8.78
C ALA A 260 -6.83 -7.48 -8.81
N SER A 261 -5.95 -8.33 -9.37
CA SER A 261 -4.89 -7.76 -10.19
C SER A 261 -5.63 -6.72 -10.98
N PRO A 262 -5.29 -5.43 -10.81
CA PRO A 262 -6.08 -4.33 -11.35
C PRO A 262 -6.55 -4.82 -12.69
N GLN A 263 -7.88 -5.04 -12.84
CA GLN A 263 -8.43 -5.58 -14.08
C GLN A 263 -7.66 -4.87 -15.16
N ASP A 264 -6.99 -5.61 -16.06
CA ASP A 264 -6.27 -5.01 -17.18
C ASP A 264 -7.18 -3.88 -17.67
N PRO A 265 -6.85 -2.60 -17.42
CA PRO A 265 -7.58 -1.52 -17.98
C PRO A 265 -7.04 -1.48 -19.39
N ALA A 266 -7.43 -2.45 -20.21
CA ALA A 266 -7.61 -2.17 -21.60
C ALA A 266 -8.84 -1.26 -21.67
N GLU A 267 -8.58 0.00 -21.31
CA GLU A 267 -9.25 1.25 -21.68
C GLU A 267 -8.90 2.30 -20.60
N GLU A 268 -7.73 2.95 -20.83
CA GLU A 268 -7.28 4.25 -20.29
C GLU A 268 -6.25 4.32 -19.13
N GLY A 269 -5.69 3.22 -18.61
CA GLY A 269 -4.59 3.34 -17.63
C GLY A 269 -3.62 2.15 -17.64
N GLY A 270 -2.33 2.41 -17.83
CA GLY A 270 -1.29 1.38 -18.01
C GLY A 270 -1.15 0.33 -16.88
N ASP A 271 -0.30 -0.67 -17.14
CA ASP A 271 0.04 -1.75 -16.21
C ASP A 271 0.52 -1.20 -14.85
N VAL A 272 0.04 -1.78 -13.74
CA VAL A 272 0.59 -1.51 -12.39
C VAL A 272 1.51 -2.66 -12.01
N PHE A 273 2.80 -2.35 -11.91
CA PHE A 273 3.81 -3.34 -11.55
C PHE A 273 3.96 -3.52 -10.05
N PHE A 274 4.62 -4.60 -9.67
CA PHE A 274 4.59 -5.14 -8.32
C PHE A 274 5.08 -4.12 -7.28
N ASP A 275 6.11 -3.36 -7.63
CA ASP A 275 6.69 -2.33 -6.77
C ASP A 275 5.80 -1.09 -6.66
N GLN A 276 5.03 -0.74 -7.70
CA GLN A 276 3.99 0.30 -7.58
C GLN A 276 2.80 -0.21 -6.76
N HIS A 277 2.41 -1.47 -6.97
CA HIS A 277 1.33 -2.10 -6.22
C HIS A 277 1.63 -2.17 -4.73
N SER A 278 2.80 -2.70 -4.39
CA SER A 278 3.44 -2.69 -3.06
C SER A 278 3.24 -1.37 -2.31
N ARG A 279 3.69 -0.28 -2.93
CA ARG A 279 3.65 1.08 -2.38
C ARG A 279 2.21 1.52 -2.10
N TYR A 280 1.39 1.58 -3.15
CA TYR A 280 0.06 2.17 -3.04
C TYR A 280 -0.95 1.29 -2.30
N ALA A 281 -0.79 -0.03 -2.31
CA ALA A 281 -1.65 -0.92 -1.53
C ALA A 281 -1.39 -0.76 -0.02
N SER A 282 -0.13 -0.51 0.38
CA SER A 282 0.21 -0.20 1.77
C SER A 282 -0.39 1.14 2.21
N LEU A 283 -0.31 2.17 1.36
CA LEU A 283 -1.00 3.45 1.62
C LEU A 283 -2.51 3.28 1.72
N GLY A 284 -3.09 2.49 0.80
CA GLY A 284 -4.52 2.21 0.76
C GLY A 284 -5.02 1.56 2.05
N ARG A 285 -4.28 0.57 2.57
CA ARG A 285 -4.56 -0.02 3.89
C ARG A 285 -4.55 1.04 5.00
N ILE A 286 -3.49 1.84 5.08
CA ILE A 286 -3.34 2.86 6.15
C ILE A 286 -4.49 3.87 6.09
N LEU A 287 -4.80 4.39 4.89
CA LEU A 287 -5.89 5.35 4.70
C LEU A 287 -7.26 4.73 4.94
N CYS A 288 -7.48 3.46 4.59
CA CYS A 288 -8.77 2.80 4.84
C CYS A 288 -9.03 2.59 6.33
N GLU A 289 -7.99 2.34 7.13
CA GLU A 289 -8.08 2.15 8.57
C GLU A 289 -8.17 3.47 9.34
N LEU A 290 -7.43 4.50 8.92
CA LEU A 290 -7.28 5.75 9.69
C LEU A 290 -8.09 6.93 9.15
N ALA A 291 -8.39 6.97 7.85
CA ALA A 291 -9.09 8.09 7.24
C ALA A 291 -10.59 7.81 7.12
N GLU A 292 -11.40 8.84 7.37
CA GLU A 292 -12.83 8.82 7.06
C GLU A 292 -13.09 8.47 5.59
N ALA A 293 -14.26 7.88 5.32
CA ALA A 293 -14.64 7.41 3.97
C ALA A 293 -14.64 8.54 2.92
N GLU A 294 -15.00 9.76 3.32
CA GLU A 294 -15.08 10.94 2.44
C GLU A 294 -13.84 11.84 2.53
N ALA A 295 -12.76 11.36 3.16
CA ALA A 295 -11.56 12.17 3.36
C ALA A 295 -10.95 12.62 2.03
N THR A 296 -10.53 13.88 1.98
CA THR A 296 -9.77 14.43 0.84
C THR A 296 -8.30 14.08 0.98
N VAL A 297 -7.71 13.53 -0.08
CA VAL A 297 -6.31 13.09 -0.09
C VAL A 297 -5.54 13.78 -1.22
N LEU A 298 -4.37 14.34 -0.93
CA LEU A 298 -3.44 14.84 -1.95
C LEU A 298 -2.22 13.93 -2.02
N ASP A 299 -1.96 13.42 -3.22
CA ASP A 299 -0.79 12.61 -3.56
C ASP A 299 0.30 13.48 -4.19
N VAL A 300 1.42 13.65 -3.47
CA VAL A 300 2.56 14.48 -3.86
C VAL A 300 3.71 13.59 -4.30
N GLY A 301 4.08 13.67 -5.58
CA GLY A 301 4.97 12.72 -6.23
C GLY A 301 4.20 11.53 -6.83
N SER A 302 2.99 11.77 -7.33
CA SER A 302 2.08 10.70 -7.77
C SER A 302 2.53 9.97 -9.05
N GLY A 303 3.49 10.54 -9.79
CA GLY A 303 3.79 10.20 -11.17
C GLY A 303 2.60 10.40 -12.12
N GLU A 304 2.79 10.02 -13.39
CA GLU A 304 1.75 10.09 -14.42
C GLU A 304 0.58 9.11 -14.16
N GLY A 305 0.87 8.00 -13.49
CA GLY A 305 -0.06 6.90 -13.27
C GLY A 305 -1.21 7.20 -12.31
N ARG A 306 -1.04 8.18 -11.41
CA ARG A 306 -2.07 8.65 -10.44
C ARG A 306 -2.78 7.47 -9.75
N LEU A 307 -1.97 6.59 -9.17
CA LEU A 307 -2.42 5.24 -8.80
C LEU A 307 -3.26 5.20 -7.53
N LEU A 308 -3.15 6.20 -6.65
CA LEU A 308 -3.74 6.17 -5.31
C LEU A 308 -5.23 5.87 -5.30
N GLU A 309 -6.03 6.48 -6.18
CA GLU A 309 -7.49 6.29 -6.23
C GLU A 309 -7.91 4.84 -6.53
N ARG A 310 -7.02 4.03 -7.15
CA ARG A 310 -7.26 2.57 -7.32
C ARG A 310 -7.26 1.80 -5.99
N TYR A 311 -6.63 2.35 -4.96
CA TYR A 311 -6.42 1.71 -3.65
C TYR A 311 -7.26 2.31 -2.52
N VAL A 312 -7.89 3.46 -2.76
CA VAL A 312 -8.81 4.12 -1.82
C VAL A 312 -10.14 4.48 -2.50
N PRO A 313 -10.88 3.48 -3.02
CA PRO A 313 -12.11 3.75 -3.76
C PRO A 313 -13.11 4.53 -2.90
N GLY A 314 -13.71 5.56 -3.49
CA GLY A 314 -14.68 6.45 -2.82
C GLY A 314 -14.07 7.71 -2.19
N ARG A 315 -12.74 7.78 -2.00
CA ARG A 315 -12.08 8.99 -1.49
C ARG A 315 -11.77 9.98 -2.60
N GLN A 316 -11.77 11.27 -2.25
CA GLN A 316 -11.47 12.33 -3.21
C GLN A 316 -9.96 12.58 -3.29
N CYS A 317 -9.33 12.01 -4.31
CA CYS A 317 -7.89 12.17 -4.56
C CYS A 317 -7.59 13.37 -5.46
N SER A 318 -6.60 14.16 -5.07
CA SER A 318 -5.92 15.18 -5.88
C SER A 318 -4.47 14.77 -6.08
N TYR A 319 -3.82 15.26 -7.14
CA TYR A 319 -2.49 14.82 -7.53
C TYR A 319 -1.57 16.00 -7.81
N LEU A 320 -0.31 15.88 -7.42
CA LEU A 320 0.75 16.84 -7.69
C LEU A 320 2.02 16.07 -8.08
N ASP A 321 2.51 16.29 -9.29
CA ASP A 321 3.75 15.70 -9.77
C ASP A 321 4.34 16.55 -10.92
N PRO A 322 5.67 16.68 -11.05
CA PRO A 322 6.30 17.38 -12.17
C PRO A 322 5.98 16.79 -13.55
N LEU A 323 5.63 15.50 -13.63
CA LEU A 323 5.27 14.81 -14.86
C LEU A 323 3.83 15.08 -15.30
N LEU A 324 2.99 15.70 -14.46
CA LEU A 324 1.61 15.99 -14.80
C LEU A 324 1.47 17.35 -15.48
N ALA A 325 0.86 17.34 -16.67
CA ALA A 325 0.55 18.57 -17.39
C ALA A 325 -0.59 19.36 -16.70
N ALA A 326 -0.53 20.68 -16.82
CA ALA A 326 -1.43 21.62 -16.14
C ALA A 326 -2.91 21.50 -16.56
N ASP A 327 -3.19 20.86 -17.69
CA ASP A 327 -4.51 20.75 -18.31
C ASP A 327 -5.21 19.41 -18.05
N GLN A 328 -4.64 18.51 -17.25
CA GLN A 328 -5.19 17.17 -16.97
C GLN A 328 -6.37 17.14 -15.95
N GLY A 329 -7.12 18.25 -15.84
CA GLY A 329 -8.36 18.37 -15.09
C GLY A 329 -8.25 18.91 -13.66
N ASP A 330 -9.40 19.18 -13.04
CA ASP A 330 -9.54 19.89 -11.74
C ASP A 330 -8.92 19.17 -10.54
N ARG A 331 -8.53 17.90 -10.71
CA ARG A 331 -7.89 17.08 -9.66
C ARG A 331 -6.37 17.18 -9.66
N VAL A 332 -5.76 17.77 -10.68
CA VAL A 332 -4.31 17.97 -10.75
C VAL A 332 -3.97 19.38 -10.29
N LEU A 333 -3.06 19.47 -9.32
CA LEU A 333 -2.55 20.76 -8.85
C LEU A 333 -1.47 21.28 -9.80
N ALA A 334 -1.92 21.88 -10.91
CA ALA A 334 -1.06 22.43 -11.94
C ALA A 334 -0.11 23.53 -11.41
N GLY A 335 1.17 23.52 -11.77
CA GLY A 335 2.12 24.57 -11.36
C GLY A 335 3.04 24.22 -10.19
N GLY A 336 3.19 22.92 -9.91
CA GLY A 336 4.30 22.40 -9.13
C GLY A 336 4.20 22.64 -7.62
N PHE A 337 5.30 22.32 -6.96
CA PHE A 337 5.39 22.38 -5.49
C PHE A 337 5.25 23.81 -4.96
N GLU A 338 5.71 24.81 -5.70
CA GLU A 338 5.60 26.21 -5.34
C GLU A 338 4.14 26.67 -5.30
N ARG A 339 3.26 26.07 -6.12
CA ARG A 339 1.83 26.32 -6.01
C ARG A 339 1.29 25.77 -4.70
N LEU A 340 1.60 24.52 -4.35
CA LEU A 340 1.18 23.93 -3.08
C LEU A 340 1.62 24.77 -1.88
N ALA A 341 2.82 25.34 -1.94
CA ALA A 341 3.33 26.24 -0.90
C ALA A 341 2.47 27.52 -0.75
N ARG A 342 1.83 28.02 -1.80
CA ARG A 342 0.98 29.23 -1.78
C ARG A 342 -0.52 28.93 -1.60
N GLU A 343 -0.95 27.70 -1.81
CA GLU A 343 -2.34 27.29 -1.81
C GLU A 343 -2.99 27.44 -0.42
N GLU A 344 -4.13 28.10 -0.26
CA GLU A 344 -4.78 28.19 1.06
C GLU A 344 -5.51 26.91 1.46
N ARG A 345 -5.96 26.15 0.46
CA ARG A 345 -6.66 24.87 0.63
C ARG A 345 -5.81 23.90 1.45
N ARG A 346 -6.49 23.12 2.30
CA ARG A 346 -5.91 22.01 3.05
C ARG A 346 -6.66 20.73 2.69
N TRP A 347 -5.93 19.61 2.72
CA TRP A 347 -6.48 18.27 2.54
C TRP A 347 -6.51 17.55 3.89
N ASP A 348 -7.37 16.55 4.02
CA ASP A 348 -7.41 15.74 5.24
C ASP A 348 -6.11 14.96 5.40
N TRP A 349 -5.71 14.32 4.31
CA TRP A 349 -4.48 13.56 4.24
C TRP A 349 -3.60 14.04 3.10
N LEU A 350 -2.30 14.10 3.37
CA LEU A 350 -1.28 14.19 2.33
C LEU A 350 -0.48 12.90 2.32
N VAL A 351 -0.18 12.41 1.13
CA VAL A 351 0.73 11.28 0.96
C VAL A 351 1.86 11.69 0.03
N SER A 352 3.07 11.22 0.32
CA SER A 352 4.22 11.37 -0.55
C SER A 352 5.07 10.11 -0.46
N VAL A 353 5.27 9.45 -1.58
CA VAL A 353 5.93 8.14 -1.65
C VAL A 353 7.04 8.19 -2.68
N ASP A 354 8.21 7.72 -2.27
CA ASP A 354 9.43 7.70 -3.07
C ASP A 354 9.68 9.04 -3.77
N THR A 355 9.60 10.13 -3.00
CA THR A 355 9.72 11.51 -3.48
C THR A 355 10.84 12.26 -2.78
N LEU A 356 11.00 12.06 -1.47
CA LEU A 356 11.88 12.89 -0.64
C LEU A 356 13.38 12.68 -0.96
N GLU A 357 13.74 11.48 -1.42
CA GLU A 357 15.04 11.11 -1.95
C GLU A 357 15.42 11.93 -3.20
N HIS A 358 14.44 12.34 -4.00
CA HIS A 358 14.60 13.14 -5.22
C HIS A 358 14.60 14.66 -4.93
N ILE A 359 14.34 15.05 -3.69
CA ILE A 359 14.44 16.45 -3.26
C ILE A 359 15.86 16.73 -2.77
N PRO A 360 16.56 17.78 -3.27
CA PRO A 360 17.85 18.20 -2.76
C PRO A 360 17.84 18.39 -1.24
N LYS A 361 18.92 18.01 -0.54
CA LYS A 361 18.98 18.04 0.94
C LYS A 361 18.58 19.40 1.54
N GLY A 362 18.94 20.50 0.90
CA GLY A 362 18.64 21.86 1.36
C GLY A 362 17.15 22.22 1.31
N ASP A 363 16.37 21.55 0.47
CA ASP A 363 14.97 21.89 0.21
C ASP A 363 13.98 20.95 0.95
N ARG A 364 14.46 19.83 1.48
CA ARG A 364 13.63 18.82 2.18
C ARG A 364 12.86 19.37 3.37
N GLU A 365 13.46 20.30 4.13
CA GLU A 365 12.81 20.92 5.27
C GLU A 365 11.60 21.77 4.83
N SER A 366 11.79 22.66 3.86
CA SER A 366 10.72 23.47 3.26
C SER A 366 9.63 22.58 2.64
N PHE A 367 10.05 21.49 1.99
CA PHE A 367 9.15 20.51 1.42
C PHE A 367 8.24 19.89 2.48
N LEU A 368 8.84 19.33 3.54
CA LEU A 368 8.12 18.68 4.63
C LEU A 368 7.22 19.65 5.40
N GLN A 369 7.71 20.88 5.68
CA GLN A 369 6.93 21.93 6.35
C GLN A 369 5.67 22.28 5.56
N THR A 370 5.77 22.36 4.23
CA THR A 370 4.62 22.61 3.35
C THR A 370 3.63 21.45 3.42
N LEU A 371 4.08 20.19 3.35
CA LEU A 371 3.19 19.05 3.47
C LEU A 371 2.43 19.05 4.80
N MET A 372 3.13 19.29 5.90
CA MET A 372 2.52 19.39 7.23
C MET A 372 1.53 20.55 7.32
N ALA A 373 1.86 21.72 6.78
CA ALA A 373 0.98 22.90 6.81
C ALA A 373 -0.32 22.70 6.03
N ARG A 374 -0.27 21.91 4.94
CA ARG A 374 -1.42 21.61 4.08
C ARG A 374 -2.23 20.40 4.55
N SER A 375 -1.72 19.64 5.51
CA SER A 375 -2.44 18.52 6.16
C SER A 375 -3.33 18.99 7.31
N ARG A 376 -4.61 18.61 7.26
CA ARG A 376 -5.61 18.85 8.32
C ARG A 376 -5.62 17.73 9.35
N VAL A 377 -5.57 16.46 8.93
CA VAL A 377 -5.73 15.29 9.80
C VAL A 377 -4.41 14.54 9.94
N GLY A 378 -3.84 14.10 8.82
CA GLY A 378 -2.63 13.28 8.81
C GLY A 378 -1.77 13.40 7.57
N LEU A 379 -0.57 12.85 7.65
CA LEU A 379 0.46 12.85 6.62
C LEU A 379 1.06 11.45 6.56
N ILE A 380 1.29 10.93 5.37
CA ILE A 380 2.05 9.70 5.14
C ILE A 380 3.25 10.02 4.26
N VAL A 381 4.46 9.81 4.77
CA VAL A 381 5.70 9.96 3.99
C VAL A 381 6.36 8.60 3.93
N SER A 382 6.61 8.09 2.73
CA SER A 382 7.25 6.80 2.50
C SER A 382 8.45 6.93 1.57
N GLY A 383 9.52 6.20 1.86
CA GLY A 383 10.67 6.10 0.96
C GLY A 383 11.85 5.37 1.59
N PRO A 384 12.90 5.13 0.81
CA PRO A 384 14.16 4.61 1.31
C PRO A 384 14.82 5.61 2.28
N CYS A 385 15.31 5.11 3.42
CA CYS A 385 15.95 5.93 4.44
C CYS A 385 17.42 5.53 4.63
N GLU A 386 18.27 6.47 5.01
CA GLU A 386 19.72 6.20 5.15
C GLU A 386 20.06 5.23 6.28
N GLU A 387 19.19 5.09 7.29
CA GLU A 387 19.34 4.13 8.38
C GLU A 387 19.10 2.68 7.94
N ASP A 388 18.43 2.47 6.80
CA ASP A 388 18.11 1.16 6.27
C ASP A 388 19.21 0.73 5.28
N LEU A 389 20.24 0.04 5.79
CA LEU A 389 21.39 -0.40 4.97
C LEU A 389 20.98 -1.17 3.71
N ALA A 390 19.92 -1.97 3.82
CA ALA A 390 19.36 -2.75 2.72
C ALA A 390 18.87 -1.86 1.55
N ALA A 391 18.41 -0.63 1.82
CA ALA A 391 17.98 0.30 0.78
C ALA A 391 19.14 0.68 -0.16
N ARG A 392 20.31 1.01 0.41
CA ARG A 392 21.50 1.34 -0.38
C ARG A 392 22.04 0.14 -1.17
N GLU A 393 21.93 -1.06 -0.62
CA GLU A 393 22.34 -2.30 -1.29
C GLU A 393 21.45 -2.57 -2.51
N VAL A 394 20.14 -2.43 -2.36
CA VAL A 394 19.17 -2.54 -3.47
C VAL A 394 19.46 -1.51 -4.57
N ASP A 395 19.62 -0.24 -4.21
CA ASP A 395 19.94 0.84 -5.18
C ASP A 395 21.22 0.52 -5.95
N THR A 396 22.27 0.10 -5.24
CA THR A 396 23.56 -0.28 -5.85
C THR A 396 23.40 -1.44 -6.82
N GLN A 397 22.65 -2.48 -6.46
CA GLN A 397 22.42 -3.66 -7.29
C GLN A 397 21.60 -3.36 -8.55
N VAL A 398 20.54 -2.56 -8.41
CA VAL A 398 19.68 -2.13 -9.53
C VAL A 398 20.50 -1.28 -10.49
N ASN A 399 21.23 -0.29 -9.99
CA ASN A 399 22.03 0.58 -10.83
C ASN A 399 23.15 -0.19 -11.55
N ALA A 400 23.83 -1.13 -10.86
CA ALA A 400 24.86 -1.97 -11.48
C ALA A 400 24.31 -2.82 -12.64
N SER A 401 23.10 -3.38 -12.47
CA SER A 401 22.44 -4.19 -13.49
C SER A 401 22.01 -3.34 -14.69
N TYR A 402 21.44 -2.16 -14.44
CA TYR A 402 21.06 -1.22 -15.49
C TYR A 402 22.29 -0.74 -16.28
N ARG A 403 23.36 -0.34 -15.57
CA ARG A 403 24.63 0.08 -16.17
C ARG A 403 25.27 -1.03 -17.00
N ALA A 404 25.19 -2.28 -16.56
CA ALA A 404 25.67 -3.43 -17.33
C ALA A 404 24.89 -3.62 -18.64
N LYS A 405 23.58 -3.33 -18.66
CA LYS A 405 22.75 -3.42 -19.87
C LYS A 405 22.90 -2.22 -20.80
N THR A 406 22.88 -1.00 -20.27
CA THR A 406 22.71 0.24 -21.05
C THR A 406 23.99 1.05 -21.20
N GLY A 407 25.01 0.77 -20.39
CA GLY A 407 26.24 1.53 -20.30
C GLY A 407 26.11 2.86 -19.54
N ARG A 408 24.96 3.13 -18.90
CA ARG A 408 24.67 4.38 -18.18
C ARG A 408 24.03 4.08 -16.82
N ASP A 409 24.06 5.06 -15.92
CA ASP A 409 23.32 4.99 -14.67
C ASP A 409 21.82 5.08 -14.87
N TYR A 410 21.08 4.42 -13.97
CA TYR A 410 19.63 4.50 -13.99
C TYR A 410 19.19 5.90 -13.54
N PRO A 411 18.47 6.67 -14.36
CA PRO A 411 18.20 8.09 -14.09
C PRO A 411 17.60 8.37 -12.72
N TRP A 412 16.65 7.53 -12.27
CA TRP A 412 15.97 7.70 -10.99
C TRP A 412 16.88 7.45 -9.77
N LEU A 413 17.93 6.63 -9.91
CA LEU A 413 18.89 6.40 -8.81
C LEU A 413 20.06 7.39 -8.82
N ALA A 414 20.27 8.13 -9.91
CA ALA A 414 21.29 9.16 -9.96
C ALA A 414 21.05 10.24 -8.89
N GLU A 415 19.78 10.63 -8.69
CA GLU A 415 19.39 11.60 -7.65
C GLU A 415 19.53 11.03 -6.23
N HIS A 416 19.34 9.72 -6.03
CA HIS A 416 19.62 9.09 -4.73
C HIS A 416 21.11 9.19 -4.37
N GLU A 417 21.99 9.00 -5.37
CA GLU A 417 23.44 9.11 -5.19
C GLU A 417 23.86 10.57 -4.96
N GLU A 418 23.33 11.50 -5.75
CA GLU A 418 23.65 12.94 -5.65
C GLU A 418 23.08 13.58 -4.38
N PHE A 419 21.78 13.41 -4.13
CA PHE A 419 21.08 14.04 -3.00
C PHE A 419 21.13 13.22 -1.73
N GLY A 420 21.48 11.94 -1.79
CA GLY A 420 21.53 11.03 -0.64
C GLY A 420 20.15 10.69 -0.08
N LEU A 421 20.00 9.49 0.50
CA LEU A 421 18.74 9.09 1.13
C LEU A 421 18.36 10.00 2.32
N PRO A 422 17.06 10.26 2.55
CA PRO A 422 16.61 11.00 3.74
C PRO A 422 16.87 10.23 5.03
N SER A 423 17.05 10.95 6.14
CA SER A 423 17.11 10.35 7.48
C SER A 423 15.72 10.19 8.07
N ARG A 424 15.36 8.96 8.43
CA ARG A 424 14.13 8.66 9.17
C ARG A 424 14.12 9.37 10.52
N ARG A 425 15.27 9.43 11.22
CA ARG A 425 15.39 10.12 12.51
C ARG A 425 15.12 11.62 12.38
N TRP A 426 15.64 12.24 11.32
CA TRP A 426 15.35 13.64 11.02
C TRP A 426 13.86 13.84 10.70
N LEU A 427 13.30 13.00 9.82
CA LEU A 427 11.89 13.07 9.42
C LEU A 427 10.95 13.00 10.62
N LEU A 428 11.15 12.04 11.53
CA LEU A 428 10.37 11.90 12.76
C LEU A 428 10.50 13.12 13.65
N LYS A 429 11.73 13.60 13.87
CA LYS A 429 11.99 14.77 14.71
C LYS A 429 11.26 16.02 14.20
N GLU A 430 11.32 16.30 12.90
CA GLU A 430 10.65 17.48 12.32
C GLU A 430 9.13 17.37 12.37
N ILE A 431 8.58 16.17 12.10
CA ILE A 431 7.13 15.91 12.18
C ILE A 431 6.61 16.03 13.62
N GLU A 432 7.31 15.44 14.59
CA GLU A 432 6.94 15.51 16.01
C GLU A 432 7.08 16.93 16.57
N ALA A 433 8.11 17.68 16.15
CA ALA A 433 8.27 19.09 16.51
C ALA A 433 7.11 19.96 16.03
N ALA A 434 6.46 19.59 14.92
CA ALA A 434 5.24 20.24 14.42
C ALA A 434 3.96 19.78 15.16
N GLY A 435 4.08 18.93 16.18
CA GLY A 435 2.98 18.49 17.05
C GLY A 435 2.19 17.29 16.54
N PHE A 436 2.74 16.52 15.59
CA PHE A 436 2.13 15.27 15.14
C PHE A 436 2.55 14.09 16.01
N VAL A 437 1.67 13.10 16.12
CA VAL A 437 1.97 11.76 16.65
C VAL A 437 2.33 10.85 15.48
N THR A 438 3.49 10.20 15.59
CA THR A 438 4.11 9.40 14.53
C THR A 438 4.01 7.90 14.80
N HIS A 439 3.93 7.12 13.72
CA HIS A 439 4.07 5.68 13.72
C HIS A 439 4.88 5.26 12.48
N VAL A 440 5.73 4.24 12.62
CA VAL A 440 6.63 3.79 11.55
C VAL A 440 6.31 2.35 11.20
N LEU A 441 6.17 2.09 9.91
CA LEU A 441 5.94 0.77 9.33
C LEU A 441 7.03 0.46 8.30
N GLY A 442 7.37 -0.82 8.14
CA GLY A 442 8.24 -1.29 7.07
C GLY A 442 7.45 -1.62 5.80
N ASN A 443 8.01 -1.33 4.63
CA ASN A 443 7.43 -1.72 3.34
C ASN A 443 8.52 -2.06 2.31
N GLY A 444 8.17 -2.91 1.34
CA GLY A 444 9.07 -3.35 0.31
C GLY A 444 10.18 -4.23 0.87
N ASN A 445 9.98 -5.55 0.91
CA ASN A 445 11.04 -6.46 1.35
C ASN A 445 12.28 -6.28 0.44
N ALA A 446 13.40 -5.89 1.04
CA ALA A 446 14.58 -5.44 0.31
C ALA A 446 15.23 -6.57 -0.51
N ASP A 447 15.23 -7.80 0.01
CA ASP A 447 15.79 -8.95 -0.71
C ASP A 447 15.01 -9.22 -2.02
N TRP A 448 13.68 -9.09 -1.97
CA TRP A 448 12.84 -9.31 -3.14
C TRP A 448 12.93 -8.16 -4.14
N LEU A 449 12.99 -6.92 -3.66
CA LEU A 449 13.19 -5.75 -4.51
C LEU A 449 14.56 -5.78 -5.20
N GLY A 450 15.63 -6.09 -4.46
CA GLY A 450 16.98 -6.25 -5.01
C GLY A 450 17.06 -7.35 -6.07
N PHE A 451 16.27 -8.43 -5.92
CA PHE A 451 16.17 -9.47 -6.94
C PHE A 451 15.35 -9.05 -8.16
N LEU A 452 14.18 -8.41 -7.98
CA LEU A 452 13.20 -8.19 -9.04
C LEU A 452 13.36 -6.89 -9.81
N LEU A 453 13.64 -5.77 -9.12
CA LEU A 453 13.77 -4.46 -9.76
C LEU A 453 14.77 -4.44 -10.91
N PRO A 454 15.95 -5.11 -10.85
CA PRO A 454 16.86 -5.18 -11.99
C PRO A 454 16.19 -5.66 -13.28
N TYR A 455 15.32 -6.66 -13.20
CA TYR A 455 14.61 -7.19 -14.37
C TYR A 455 13.58 -6.19 -14.89
N PHE A 456 12.75 -5.63 -14.01
CA PHE A 456 11.72 -4.67 -14.44
C PHE A 456 12.36 -3.43 -15.04
N VAL A 457 13.28 -2.78 -14.32
CA VAL A 457 13.97 -1.56 -14.77
C VAL A 457 14.73 -1.80 -16.08
N CYS A 458 15.36 -2.96 -16.25
CA CYS A 458 16.04 -3.26 -17.50
C CYS A 458 15.05 -3.52 -18.65
N TYR A 459 13.97 -4.25 -18.45
CA TYR A 459 13.17 -4.81 -19.56
C TYR A 459 11.84 -4.09 -19.83
N LEU A 460 11.45 -3.12 -18.99
CA LEU A 460 10.16 -2.44 -19.08
C LEU A 460 9.93 -1.74 -20.43
N ASP A 461 10.97 -1.14 -21.00
CA ASP A 461 10.88 -0.37 -22.25
C ASP A 461 10.82 -1.24 -23.52
N ASP A 462 10.94 -2.56 -23.39
CA ASP A 462 10.91 -3.48 -24.51
C ASP A 462 9.62 -4.33 -24.50
N PRO A 463 8.68 -4.07 -25.43
CA PRO A 463 7.43 -4.79 -25.53
C PRO A 463 7.58 -6.32 -25.65
N GLN A 464 8.73 -6.82 -26.11
CA GLN A 464 8.98 -8.25 -26.20
C GLN A 464 9.04 -8.92 -24.83
N HIS A 465 9.41 -8.19 -23.78
CA HIS A 465 9.54 -8.71 -22.42
C HIS A 465 8.29 -8.50 -21.56
N MET A 466 7.32 -7.71 -22.01
CA MET A 466 6.08 -7.44 -21.27
C MET A 466 5.30 -8.69 -20.84
N PRO A 467 5.18 -9.76 -21.66
CA PRO A 467 4.53 -11.00 -21.21
C PRO A 467 5.21 -11.65 -19.99
N LEU A 468 6.55 -11.63 -19.94
CA LEU A 468 7.32 -12.10 -18.81
C LEU A 468 7.07 -11.19 -17.59
N LEU A 469 7.22 -9.87 -17.76
CA LEU A 469 7.06 -8.91 -16.67
C LEU A 469 5.65 -8.97 -16.06
N ARG A 470 4.59 -9.04 -16.87
CA ARG A 470 3.22 -9.23 -16.38
C ARG A 470 3.02 -10.56 -15.66
N GLY A 471 3.63 -11.63 -16.18
CA GLY A 471 3.58 -12.95 -15.54
C GLY A 471 4.27 -12.96 -14.17
N VAL A 472 5.44 -12.33 -14.06
CA VAL A 472 6.18 -12.19 -12.80
C VAL A 472 5.46 -11.24 -11.84
N ASN A 473 4.87 -10.15 -12.35
CA ASN A 473 4.06 -9.22 -11.57
C ASN A 473 2.90 -9.92 -10.88
N LYS A 474 2.12 -10.71 -11.65
CA LYS A 474 1.02 -11.51 -11.11
C LYS A 474 1.51 -12.48 -10.03
N LEU A 475 2.60 -13.18 -10.31
CA LEU A 475 3.20 -14.14 -9.39
C LEU A 475 3.61 -13.48 -8.06
N PHE A 476 4.21 -12.29 -8.12
CA PHE A 476 4.63 -11.55 -6.93
C PHE A 476 3.40 -11.18 -6.08
N ASN A 477 2.39 -10.59 -6.70
CA ASN A 477 1.19 -10.13 -6.00
C ASN A 477 0.42 -11.29 -5.35
N GLU A 478 0.45 -12.48 -5.95
CA GLU A 478 -0.21 -13.67 -5.41
C GLU A 478 0.58 -14.35 -4.27
N GLN A 479 1.91 -14.40 -4.37
CA GLN A 479 2.73 -15.23 -3.45
C GLN A 479 3.51 -14.44 -2.41
N LEU A 480 3.99 -13.24 -2.74
CA LEU A 480 4.96 -12.50 -1.92
C LEU A 480 4.36 -11.25 -1.28
N TYR A 481 3.49 -10.52 -1.99
CA TYR A 481 2.88 -9.29 -1.48
C TYR A 481 2.29 -9.41 -0.06
N PRO A 482 1.60 -10.51 0.35
CA PRO A 482 1.07 -10.66 1.71
C PRO A 482 2.14 -10.62 2.83
N PHE A 483 3.41 -10.77 2.48
CA PHE A 483 4.54 -10.87 3.40
C PHE A 483 5.52 -9.69 3.26
N GLU A 484 5.21 -8.71 2.40
CA GLU A 484 6.14 -7.65 2.02
C GLU A 484 6.48 -6.68 3.15
N HIS A 485 5.62 -6.61 4.17
CA HIS A 485 5.86 -5.86 5.39
C HIS A 485 6.94 -6.48 6.30
N LEU A 486 7.49 -7.65 5.96
CA LEU A 486 8.54 -8.31 6.74
C LEU A 486 9.92 -7.74 6.44
N PRO A 487 10.81 -7.66 7.45
CA PRO A 487 12.18 -7.19 7.25
C PRO A 487 13.03 -8.18 6.44
N PRO A 488 14.14 -7.72 5.82
CA PRO A 488 14.61 -6.34 5.78
C PRO A 488 13.75 -5.45 4.88
N HIS A 489 13.58 -4.17 5.23
CA HIS A 489 12.76 -3.22 4.47
C HIS A 489 13.62 -2.32 3.58
N TYR A 490 13.13 -2.06 2.38
CA TYR A 490 13.64 -1.02 1.49
C TYR A 490 13.06 0.34 1.88
N ARG A 491 11.77 0.40 2.23
CA ARG A 491 11.06 1.64 2.58
C ARG A 491 10.69 1.68 4.04
N SER A 492 10.78 2.88 4.59
CA SER A 492 10.11 3.26 5.83
C SER A 492 8.87 4.07 5.50
N ILE A 493 7.72 3.65 6.00
CA ILE A 493 6.48 4.43 5.94
C ILE A 493 6.31 5.13 7.28
N VAL A 494 6.37 6.46 7.28
CA VAL A 494 6.05 7.31 8.43
C VAL A 494 4.60 7.77 8.29
N VAL A 495 3.74 7.30 9.19
CA VAL A 495 2.36 7.75 9.35
C VAL A 495 2.32 8.77 10.48
N ALA A 496 1.76 9.95 10.23
CA ALA A 496 1.71 11.04 11.19
C ALA A 496 0.29 11.62 11.29
N THR A 497 -0.18 11.87 12.50
CA THR A 497 -1.54 12.39 12.77
C THR A 497 -1.50 13.56 13.74
N ARG A 498 -2.35 14.58 13.56
CA ARG A 498 -2.38 15.74 14.47
C ARG A 498 -2.99 15.42 15.83
N ALA A 499 -4.00 14.55 15.84
CA ALA A 499 -4.61 14.03 17.04
C ALA A 499 -4.13 12.60 17.26
N PRO A 500 -3.90 12.16 18.51
CA PRO A 500 -3.56 10.77 18.78
C PRO A 500 -4.61 9.83 18.21
N MET A 501 -4.19 8.90 17.35
CA MET A 501 -5.01 7.81 16.82
C MET A 501 -4.47 6.47 17.30
N ASP A 502 -5.33 5.45 17.32
CA ASP A 502 -4.89 4.09 17.60
C ASP A 502 -4.24 3.48 16.35
N PHE A 503 -2.94 3.19 16.43
CA PHE A 503 -2.19 2.54 15.36
C PHE A 503 -2.16 1.01 15.50
N SER A 504 -2.84 0.43 16.49
CA SER A 504 -2.83 -1.02 16.73
C SER A 504 -3.35 -1.83 15.54
N CYS A 505 -4.28 -1.30 14.74
CA CYS A 505 -4.78 -1.91 13.50
C CYS A 505 -3.70 -2.01 12.39
N LEU A 506 -2.65 -1.19 12.49
CA LEU A 506 -1.53 -1.18 11.55
C LEU A 506 -0.36 -2.06 12.02
N ALA A 507 -0.47 -2.73 13.17
CA ALA A 507 0.56 -3.61 13.68
C ALA A 507 0.98 -4.64 12.62
N GLN A 508 2.29 -4.71 12.38
CA GLN A 508 2.90 -5.64 11.43
C GLN A 508 3.34 -6.88 12.21
N ASP A 509 2.71 -8.02 11.94
CA ASP A 509 3.19 -9.29 12.47
C ASP A 509 4.53 -9.64 11.82
N ALA A 510 5.54 -9.85 12.65
CA ALA A 510 6.86 -10.31 12.25
C ALA A 510 7.23 -11.61 12.97
N SER A 511 6.23 -12.40 13.37
CA SER A 511 6.41 -13.68 14.04
C SER A 511 7.33 -14.62 13.25
N ALA A 512 8.06 -15.47 13.97
CA ALA A 512 8.95 -16.46 13.36
C ALA A 512 8.21 -17.41 12.40
N GLU A 513 6.94 -17.71 12.69
CA GLU A 513 6.09 -18.53 11.82
C GLU A 513 5.79 -17.81 10.50
N LEU A 514 5.43 -16.53 10.55
CA LEU A 514 5.17 -15.74 9.34
C LEU A 514 6.44 -15.56 8.50
N GLN A 515 7.59 -15.34 9.15
CA GLN A 515 8.90 -15.32 8.47
C GLN A 515 9.22 -16.66 7.79
N ALA A 516 8.92 -17.79 8.45
CA ALA A 516 9.11 -19.12 7.86
C ALA A 516 8.18 -19.36 6.66
N GLN A 517 6.94 -18.85 6.70
CA GLN A 517 6.00 -18.87 5.58
C GLN A 517 6.51 -18.04 4.41
N ALA A 518 6.93 -16.80 4.65
CA ALA A 518 7.52 -15.93 3.65
C ALA A 518 8.76 -16.55 2.99
N ALA A 519 9.63 -17.19 3.77
CA ALA A 519 10.80 -17.89 3.23
C ALA A 519 10.44 -19.10 2.34
N ARG A 520 9.32 -19.80 2.62
CA ARG A 520 8.80 -20.87 1.74
C ARG A 520 8.26 -20.28 0.44
N ALA A 521 7.41 -19.25 0.55
CA ALA A 521 6.86 -18.54 -0.61
C ALA A 521 7.97 -17.97 -1.51
N TRP A 522 9.02 -17.40 -0.93
CA TRP A 522 10.17 -16.89 -1.67
C TRP A 522 10.88 -17.97 -2.49
N ARG A 523 11.14 -19.15 -1.90
CA ARG A 523 11.76 -20.27 -2.62
C ARG A 523 10.86 -20.80 -3.74
N GLU A 524 9.55 -20.80 -3.55
CA GLU A 524 8.57 -21.18 -4.57
C GLU A 524 8.56 -20.17 -5.72
N PHE A 525 8.45 -18.89 -5.38
CA PHE A 525 8.51 -17.79 -6.32
C PHE A 525 9.78 -17.85 -7.19
N GLN A 526 10.96 -18.06 -6.59
CA GLN A 526 12.23 -18.14 -7.32
C GLN A 526 12.24 -19.29 -8.34
N ARG A 527 11.70 -20.48 -7.98
CA ARG A 527 11.63 -21.62 -8.91
C ARG A 527 10.73 -21.31 -10.10
N GLU A 528 9.55 -20.74 -9.83
CA GLU A 528 8.57 -20.37 -10.84
C GLU A 528 9.08 -19.23 -11.73
N PHE A 529 9.75 -18.24 -11.14
CA PHE A 529 10.42 -17.14 -11.86
C PHE A 529 11.46 -17.67 -12.83
N VAL A 530 12.36 -18.55 -12.38
CA VAL A 530 13.39 -19.16 -13.25
C VAL A 530 12.75 -19.95 -14.37
N SER A 531 11.71 -20.74 -14.09
CA SER A 531 10.97 -21.49 -15.11
C SER A 531 10.39 -20.56 -16.18
N ARG A 532 9.72 -19.47 -15.77
CA ARG A 532 9.15 -18.47 -16.69
C ARG A 532 10.22 -17.75 -17.50
N LEU A 533 11.34 -17.40 -16.87
CA LEU A 533 12.47 -16.77 -17.54
C LEU A 533 13.06 -17.70 -18.61
N SER A 534 13.24 -18.99 -18.32
CA SER A 534 13.71 -19.99 -19.29
C SER A 534 12.74 -20.15 -20.46
N LEU A 535 11.44 -20.31 -20.20
CA LEU A 535 10.43 -20.42 -21.24
C LEU A 535 10.36 -19.15 -22.12
N HIS A 536 10.53 -17.98 -21.51
CA HIS A 536 10.58 -16.71 -22.23
C HIS A 536 11.82 -16.62 -23.13
N ALA A 537 12.99 -17.01 -22.61
CA ALA A 537 14.23 -17.05 -23.38
C ALA A 537 14.13 -18.02 -24.58
N ASP A 538 13.57 -19.22 -24.38
CA ASP A 538 13.32 -20.18 -25.45
C ASP A 538 12.34 -19.62 -26.49
N SER A 539 11.28 -18.95 -26.05
CA SER A 539 10.31 -18.29 -26.94
C SER A 539 10.97 -17.20 -27.79
N LEU A 540 11.88 -16.41 -27.21
CA LEU A 540 12.66 -15.42 -27.95
C LEU A 540 13.65 -16.06 -28.93
N ALA A 541 14.29 -17.16 -28.56
CA ALA A 541 15.25 -17.88 -29.43
C ALA A 541 14.58 -18.58 -30.62
N GLN A 542 13.34 -19.04 -30.46
CA GLN A 542 12.56 -19.69 -31.52
C GLN A 542 11.88 -18.70 -32.47
N ARG A 543 11.83 -17.41 -32.12
CA ARG A 543 11.30 -16.37 -33.00
C ARG A 543 12.30 -16.11 -34.13
N PRO A 544 11.86 -16.05 -35.40
CA PRO A 544 12.75 -15.65 -36.47
C PRO A 544 13.34 -14.27 -36.13
N PRO A 545 14.63 -14.02 -36.43
CA PRO A 545 15.21 -12.70 -36.22
C PRO A 545 14.32 -11.69 -36.93
N ARG A 546 13.82 -10.70 -36.20
CA ARG A 546 13.11 -9.59 -36.84
C ARG A 546 14.08 -8.96 -37.83
N LEU A 547 13.81 -9.13 -39.12
CA LEU A 547 14.05 -8.04 -40.05
C LEU A 547 13.17 -6.91 -39.52
N ASP A 548 13.81 -5.88 -38.97
CA ASP A 548 13.16 -4.68 -38.46
C ASP A 548 12.12 -4.23 -39.51
N PRO A 549 10.80 -4.34 -39.27
CA PRO A 549 9.80 -4.11 -40.31
C PRO A 549 9.74 -2.65 -40.74
N ASN A 550 10.52 -1.77 -40.10
CA ASN A 550 10.65 -0.40 -40.54
C ASN A 550 11.98 0.25 -40.09
N PRO A 551 13.04 0.27 -40.92
CA PRO A 551 14.21 1.11 -40.65
C PRO A 551 13.87 2.61 -40.60
N PHE A 552 12.66 3.01 -40.97
CA PHE A 552 12.13 4.38 -40.85
C PHE A 552 11.32 4.65 -39.57
N ALA A 553 11.00 3.66 -38.73
CA ALA A 553 10.40 3.94 -37.41
C ALA A 553 11.41 4.59 -36.45
N LYS A 554 12.69 4.24 -36.61
CA LYS A 554 13.79 5.01 -36.00
C LYS A 554 13.93 6.39 -36.62
N HIS A 555 13.59 6.60 -37.90
CA HIS A 555 13.64 7.93 -38.50
C HIS A 555 12.53 8.84 -37.98
N GLY A 556 11.34 8.33 -37.65
CA GLY A 556 10.30 9.13 -36.98
C GLY A 556 10.73 9.57 -35.59
N HIS A 557 11.20 8.64 -34.76
CA HIS A 557 11.67 8.95 -33.41
C HIS A 557 12.97 9.78 -33.40
N ILE A 558 13.88 9.57 -34.36
CA ILE A 558 15.05 10.44 -34.57
C ILE A 558 14.61 11.80 -35.09
N GLN A 559 13.62 11.92 -35.98
CA GLN A 559 13.11 13.21 -36.44
C GLN A 559 12.33 13.96 -35.34
N ASP A 560 11.67 13.23 -34.44
CA ASP A 560 11.00 13.78 -33.27
C ASP A 560 12.03 14.27 -32.26
N LEU A 561 13.03 13.44 -31.93
CA LEU A 561 14.17 13.83 -31.09
C LEU A 561 15.02 14.93 -31.74
N GLU A 562 15.18 14.96 -33.06
CA GLU A 562 15.88 16.03 -33.78
C GLU A 562 15.07 17.32 -33.79
N ARG A 563 13.74 17.25 -33.84
CA ARG A 563 12.85 18.40 -33.70
C ARG A 563 12.84 18.93 -32.26
N GLU A 564 12.78 18.06 -31.27
CA GLU A 564 12.92 18.43 -29.85
C GLU A 564 14.29 19.00 -29.56
N LEU A 565 15.37 18.36 -30.04
CA LEU A 565 16.73 18.86 -29.90
C LEU A 565 16.92 20.20 -30.64
N ALA A 566 16.28 20.41 -31.79
CA ALA A 566 16.29 21.69 -32.49
C ALA A 566 15.53 22.78 -31.72
N ALA A 567 14.39 22.44 -31.12
CA ALA A 567 13.62 23.34 -30.26
C ALA A 567 14.42 23.74 -29.01
N VAL A 568 15.02 22.76 -28.32
CA VAL A 568 15.89 22.99 -27.15
C VAL A 568 17.13 23.79 -27.52
N ARG A 569 17.73 23.54 -28.70
CA ARG A 569 18.88 24.34 -29.19
C ARG A 569 18.51 25.78 -29.52
N GLU A 570 17.32 26.01 -30.05
CA GLU A 570 16.84 27.37 -30.34
C GLU A 570 16.49 28.12 -29.05
N GLU A 571 15.88 27.44 -28.09
CA GLU A 571 15.63 27.98 -26.75
C GLU A 571 16.96 28.30 -26.03
N LEU A 572 17.94 27.41 -26.10
CA LEU A 572 19.29 27.65 -25.57
C LEU A 572 19.96 28.85 -26.25
N ARG A 573 19.86 28.98 -27.58
CA ARG A 573 20.39 30.16 -28.31
C ARG A 573 19.70 31.44 -27.90
N SER A 574 18.38 31.41 -27.73
CA SER A 574 17.61 32.58 -27.28
C SER A 574 18.01 33.00 -25.86
N THR A 575 18.24 32.02 -24.98
CA THR A 575 18.68 32.24 -23.59
C THR A 575 20.13 32.73 -23.55
N GLN A 576 21.03 32.16 -24.36
CA GLN A 576 22.41 32.62 -24.48
C GLN A 576 22.49 34.05 -25.02
N LYS A 577 21.68 34.37 -26.04
CA LYS A 577 21.59 35.73 -26.58
C LYS A 577 21.04 36.70 -25.55
N TRP A 578 20.00 36.32 -24.81
CA TRP A 578 19.46 37.13 -23.72
C TRP A 578 20.51 37.38 -22.64
N ALA A 579 21.26 36.35 -22.23
CA ALA A 579 22.34 36.48 -21.25
C ALA A 579 23.50 37.37 -21.75
N GLU A 580 23.83 37.30 -23.04
CA GLU A 580 24.83 38.17 -23.66
C GLU A 580 24.35 39.63 -23.75
N ASP A 581 23.09 39.85 -24.14
CA ASP A 581 22.45 41.18 -24.17
C ASP A 581 22.33 41.77 -22.74
N GLU A 582 22.12 40.93 -21.73
CA GLU A 582 22.11 41.35 -20.32
C GLU A 582 23.53 41.67 -19.83
N ARG A 583 24.54 40.90 -20.23
CA ARG A 583 25.96 41.19 -19.92
C ARG A 583 26.40 42.51 -20.53
N VAL A 584 26.04 42.78 -21.79
CA VAL A 584 26.33 44.06 -22.46
C VAL A 584 25.63 45.21 -21.75
N ARG A 585 24.37 45.03 -21.33
CA ARG A 585 23.65 46.06 -20.55
C ARG A 585 24.32 46.33 -19.20
N ALA A 586 24.77 45.29 -18.49
CA ALA A 586 25.50 45.45 -17.24
C ALA A 586 26.86 46.16 -17.44
N GLU A 587 27.59 45.84 -18.53
CA GLU A 587 28.85 46.54 -18.89
C GLU A 587 28.61 48.01 -19.24
N GLU A 588 27.53 48.33 -19.95
CA GLU A 588 27.14 49.72 -20.24
C GLU A 588 26.75 50.48 -18.98
N GLU A 589 26.03 49.85 -18.05
CA GLU A 589 25.65 50.44 -16.77
C GLU A 589 26.88 50.70 -15.90
N GLN A 590 27.81 49.74 -15.83
CA GLN A 590 29.09 49.92 -15.15
C GLN A 590 29.91 51.08 -15.78
N ALA A 591 29.97 51.15 -17.12
CA ALA A 591 30.67 52.24 -17.80
C ALA A 591 30.01 53.62 -17.57
N ARG A 592 28.69 53.68 -17.33
CA ARG A 592 28.00 54.91 -16.92
C ARG A 592 28.36 55.26 -15.48
N ALA A 593 28.33 54.29 -14.57
CA ALA A 593 28.75 54.48 -13.18
C ALA A 593 30.20 54.98 -13.07
N ASP A 594 31.13 54.39 -13.84
CA ASP A 594 32.54 54.81 -13.88
C ASP A 594 32.70 56.25 -14.39
N LYS A 595 31.92 56.65 -15.39
CA LYS A 595 31.91 58.03 -15.91
C LYS A 595 31.35 59.02 -14.89
N GLU A 596 30.34 58.62 -14.13
CA GLU A 596 29.76 59.44 -13.07
C GLU A 596 30.74 59.59 -11.90
N GLN A 597 31.39 58.50 -11.49
CA GLN A 597 32.46 58.54 -10.49
C GLN A 597 33.61 59.44 -10.93
N ALA A 598 34.07 59.33 -12.19
CA ALA A 598 35.13 60.19 -12.71
C ALA A 598 34.73 61.68 -12.79
N ARG A 599 33.43 62.00 -12.90
CA ARG A 599 32.93 63.39 -12.79
C ARG A 599 32.97 63.85 -11.35
N ALA A 600 32.50 63.03 -10.41
CA ALA A 600 32.56 63.32 -8.98
C ALA A 600 34.00 63.57 -8.51
N ASP A 601 34.96 62.73 -8.93
CA ASP A 601 36.38 62.88 -8.58
C ASP A 601 36.97 64.21 -9.11
N LYS A 602 36.59 64.63 -10.32
CA LYS A 602 37.01 65.91 -10.89
C LYS A 602 36.42 67.10 -10.14
N GLU A 603 35.16 66.99 -9.72
CA GLU A 603 34.49 68.02 -8.95
C GLU A 603 35.10 68.15 -7.55
N GLN A 604 35.40 67.02 -6.90
CA GLN A 604 36.15 66.99 -5.64
C GLN A 604 37.54 67.64 -5.79
N THR A 605 38.28 67.27 -6.84
CA THR A 605 39.60 67.88 -7.12
C THR A 605 39.51 69.40 -7.33
N ARG A 606 38.41 69.89 -7.90
CA ARG A 606 38.17 71.33 -8.06
C ARG A 606 37.87 71.99 -6.72
N ALA A 607 37.02 71.38 -5.91
CA ALA A 607 36.71 71.85 -4.56
C ALA A 607 37.98 71.94 -3.70
N ASP A 608 38.83 70.91 -3.73
CA ASP A 608 40.10 70.88 -3.00
C ASP A 608 41.05 72.02 -3.43
N LYS A 609 41.10 72.31 -4.74
CA LYS A 609 41.90 73.44 -5.27
C LYS A 609 41.34 74.79 -4.87
N GLU A 610 40.01 74.94 -4.84
CA GLU A 610 39.36 76.18 -4.38
C GLU A 610 39.59 76.38 -2.87
N GLN A 611 39.48 75.31 -2.07
CA GLN A 611 39.80 75.34 -0.65
C GLN A 611 41.28 75.72 -0.41
N ALA A 612 42.22 75.10 -1.10
CA ALA A 612 43.65 75.43 -0.96
C ALA A 612 43.96 76.88 -1.34
N ARG A 613 43.23 77.45 -2.32
CA ARG A 613 43.34 78.90 -2.64
C ARG A 613 42.80 79.76 -1.52
N ALA A 614 41.65 79.42 -0.95
CA ALA A 614 41.06 80.16 0.16
C ALA A 614 41.96 80.15 1.40
N GLU A 615 42.53 78.98 1.73
CA GLU A 615 43.53 78.82 2.81
C GLU A 615 44.78 79.67 2.53
N GLY A 616 45.25 79.70 1.29
CA GLY A 616 46.38 80.54 0.88
C GLY A 616 46.10 82.04 0.96
N GLU A 617 44.90 82.49 0.62
CA GLU A 617 44.46 83.89 0.77
C GLU A 617 44.32 84.27 2.24
N GLN A 618 43.78 83.38 3.06
CA GLN A 618 43.65 83.58 4.51
C GLN A 618 45.03 83.71 5.16
N ALA A 619 45.98 82.83 4.82
CA ALA A 619 47.36 82.91 5.31
C ALA A 619 48.05 84.23 4.92
N ARG A 620 47.82 84.73 3.70
CA ARG A 620 48.34 86.05 3.28
C ARG A 620 47.70 87.20 4.05
N ALA A 621 46.39 87.14 4.32
CA ALA A 621 45.70 88.14 5.12
C ALA A 621 46.20 88.15 6.57
N GLU A 622 46.50 86.98 7.13
CA GLU A 622 47.10 86.84 8.46
C GLU A 622 48.52 87.42 8.50
N ASP A 623 49.37 87.16 7.50
CA ASP A 623 50.74 87.71 7.45
C ASP A 623 50.73 89.24 7.26
N GLU A 624 49.80 89.78 6.45
CA GLU A 624 49.66 91.24 6.29
C GLU A 624 49.13 91.90 7.58
N ARG A 625 48.20 91.27 8.31
CA ARG A 625 47.80 91.74 9.65
C ARG A 625 48.98 91.75 10.61
N ALA A 626 49.76 90.66 10.66
CA ALA A 626 50.95 90.58 11.50
C ALA A 626 51.99 91.65 11.11
N ARG A 627 52.08 92.02 9.82
CA ARG A 627 52.93 93.11 9.35
C ARG A 627 52.42 94.48 9.82
N VAL A 628 51.12 94.73 9.75
CA VAL A 628 50.50 95.96 10.28
C VAL A 628 50.74 96.08 11.77
N ASP A 629 50.53 95.01 12.54
CA ASP A 629 50.77 94.98 13.99
C ASP A 629 52.24 95.30 14.33
N ARG A 630 53.20 94.73 13.57
CA ARG A 630 54.63 95.04 13.71
C ARG A 630 54.94 96.52 13.41
N LEU A 631 54.32 97.10 12.39
CA LEU A 631 54.47 98.50 12.04
C LEU A 631 53.87 99.41 13.11
N GLU A 632 52.68 99.09 13.63
CA GLU A 632 52.02 99.81 14.71
C GLU A 632 52.85 99.77 15.99
N ALA A 633 53.37 98.60 16.38
CA ALA A 633 54.29 98.47 17.51
C ALA A 633 55.55 99.33 17.32
N THR A 634 56.13 99.36 16.12
CA THR A 634 57.29 100.20 15.80
C THR A 634 56.94 101.69 15.89
N LEU A 635 55.74 102.09 15.44
CA LEU A 635 55.27 103.47 15.46
C LEU A 635 54.99 103.95 16.89
N LEU A 636 54.39 103.09 17.72
CA LEU A 636 54.20 103.32 19.16
C LEU A 636 55.54 103.49 19.88
N VAL A 637 56.55 102.65 19.60
CA VAL A 637 57.91 102.80 20.15
C VAL A 637 58.53 104.14 19.74
N ARG A 638 58.42 104.53 18.47
CA ARG A 638 58.93 105.84 17.99
C ARG A 638 58.18 107.02 18.61
N LEU A 639 56.87 106.91 18.82
CA LEU A 639 56.05 107.94 19.46
C LEU A 639 56.45 108.09 20.94
N ALA A 640 56.62 106.98 21.66
CA ALA A 640 57.08 106.95 23.05
C ALA A 640 58.50 107.54 23.21
N GLN A 641 59.41 107.29 22.25
CA GLN A 641 60.72 107.93 22.20
C GLN A 641 60.64 109.45 21.94
N ARG A 642 59.70 109.92 21.11
CA ARG A 642 59.46 111.36 20.87
C ARG A 642 58.83 112.07 22.07
N LEU A 643 57.98 111.37 22.84
CA LEU A 643 57.33 111.88 24.04
C LEU A 643 58.21 111.77 25.30
N GLY A 644 59.43 111.20 25.20
CA GLY A 644 60.38 111.12 26.31
C GLY A 644 60.13 109.98 27.31
N LEU A 645 59.26 109.01 26.96
CA LEU A 645 58.86 107.89 27.83
C LEU A 645 59.77 106.65 27.68
N LEU A 646 60.64 106.60 26.66
CA LEU A 646 61.64 105.55 26.44
C LEU A 646 63.01 106.13 26.06
N PRO A 647 64.14 105.54 26.51
CA PRO A 647 65.49 105.98 26.11
C PRO A 647 65.72 105.80 24.60
N LYS A 648 66.48 106.71 23.97
CA LYS A 648 66.94 106.52 22.59
C LYS A 648 68.05 105.46 22.60
N LEU A 649 67.82 104.35 21.92
CA LEU A 649 68.85 103.38 21.54
C LEU A 649 69.50 103.80 20.24
#